data_AF-A0A7C9KZC5-F1
#
_entry.id   AF-A0A7C9KZC5-F1
#
_cell.length_a   1.000
_cell.length_b   1.000
_cell.length_c   1.000
_cell.angle_alpha   90.00
_cell.angle_beta   90.00
_cell.angle_gamma   90.00
#
_symmetry.space_group_name_H-M   'P 1'
#
loop_
_entity.id
_entity.type
_entity.pdbx_description
1 polymer ?
#
loop_
_entity_poly.entity_id
_entity_poly.type
_entity_poly.pdbx_seq_one_letter_code
_entity_poly.pdbx_strand_id
1 'polypeptide(L)'
;MKTNVNPTLLGVWNPIAASAEVGNGQLANTFSHVFTDPTTGKYGLVLTGWSYTGFDTTLQEVVPVAISILTPDENGLLRISTDSLLQDPLTNGGGSVVVADFNGDGDDDIFLAAHNESPMLPASSTAFLSDGIGGFNKISIDDSVMAHSAVLDTISGSPVIVSATFSGNNPIYRYVGGDFQIAPTTSNAQNQEYPSFVFGSPSKSFVGEAATVGDFGGRNSLQYVSNYQTFGSNWEKTYEGISVLKFSGGNNIDVLHPVQIIDPYLSTLPQYDSYPSMNGTVGITQVFRLWSLDLNKDGFQDILAGQSMWSEGSHEYPAALQVLINKGDGTFRESTESLNPDMTLDSPSFDYNPLFLDIDGSGIETIFSSGVFEQRQSNWVLLNDGTGRLHIGLHDEFDLWKMLVFSSLKNPIPTGNFSGSYQYGGDTAQVPMKFLAVPCEDGSVNFVTQFQATDSTINPPAGQIGYVMTDFNVGWNPATDFKKHVIVSDRNESTVMRTWAGNDTFYDANANSGSTHIDGGLGLNKSIYSGLRSNYNLDLDFFDGSKSVVSITGNDQMEINDLLANIQRLEFVDRKIAIDMGGNAGQVAKLLGAVFGSGAVENAEYVGVGLDLLDAGMSYTDLAALAVSVTGNSSPTDVCNLLWENVIGTPATNTDIAPFKAMLDDGQLSIGQLTTLAADTSFNASNIDLVGLTQTGLEYL
;
A
#
# COMPACT_ATOMS: atom_id res chain seq x y z
N MET A 1 -13.42 -9.48 10.30
CA MET A 1 -12.90 -8.32 11.05
C MET A 1 -12.31 -8.79 12.37
N LYS A 2 -11.06 -8.42 12.68
CA LYS A 2 -10.39 -8.78 13.93
C LYS A 2 -10.84 -7.81 15.04
N THR A 3 -11.53 -8.33 16.06
CA THR A 3 -12.08 -7.54 17.18
C THR A 3 -11.47 -7.89 18.54
N ASN A 4 -10.67 -8.96 18.60
CA ASN A 4 -9.99 -9.39 19.83
C ASN A 4 -8.64 -8.67 19.98
N VAL A 5 -8.68 -7.34 20.08
CA VAL A 5 -7.49 -6.49 20.29
C VAL A 5 -7.59 -5.86 21.68
N ASN A 6 -6.46 -5.80 22.39
CA ASN A 6 -6.37 -5.17 23.71
C ASN A 6 -5.43 -3.95 23.63
N PRO A 7 -5.97 -2.73 23.37
CA PRO A 7 -5.14 -1.56 23.24
C PRO A 7 -4.39 -1.25 24.54
N THR A 8 -3.10 -0.94 24.43
CA THR A 8 -2.25 -0.64 25.60
C THR A 8 -1.74 0.80 25.53
N LEU A 9 -1.91 1.57 26.61
CA LEU A 9 -1.40 2.94 26.68
C LEU A 9 0.13 2.95 26.59
N LEU A 10 0.66 3.68 25.60
CA LEU A 10 2.10 3.87 25.42
C LEU A 10 2.61 5.13 26.12
N GLY A 11 1.77 6.17 26.18
CA GLY A 11 2.09 7.43 26.83
C GLY A 11 1.38 8.61 26.20
N VAL A 12 1.87 9.80 26.54
CA VAL A 12 1.38 11.07 25.98
C VAL A 12 2.58 11.87 25.47
N TRP A 13 2.52 12.29 24.22
CA TRP A 13 3.49 13.20 23.62
C TRP A 13 3.04 14.65 23.78
N ASN A 14 3.91 15.48 24.33
CA ASN A 14 3.69 16.92 24.53
C ASN A 14 4.67 17.71 23.64
N PRO A 15 4.29 18.01 22.39
CA PRO A 15 5.21 18.60 21.41
C PRO A 15 5.59 20.05 21.69
N ILE A 16 4.71 20.80 22.34
CA ILE A 16 4.87 22.23 22.58
C ILE A 16 4.66 22.53 24.06
N ALA A 17 5.54 23.35 24.63
CA ALA A 17 5.36 23.87 25.98
C ALA A 17 4.21 24.88 26.01
N ALA A 18 3.20 24.65 26.86
CA ALA A 18 2.09 25.58 27.02
C ALA A 18 2.54 26.91 27.65
N SER A 19 2.11 28.04 27.08
CA SER A 19 2.37 29.38 27.62
C SER A 19 1.26 30.37 27.23
N ALA A 20 1.22 31.54 27.87
CA ALA A 20 0.24 32.58 27.51
C ALA A 20 0.47 33.14 26.09
N GLU A 21 1.68 33.01 25.55
CA GLU A 21 2.08 33.53 24.23
C GLU A 21 1.89 32.49 23.12
N VAL A 22 1.99 31.20 23.45
CA VAL A 22 1.99 30.06 22.51
C VAL A 22 0.70 29.22 22.63
N GLY A 23 -0.28 29.65 23.43
CA GLY A 23 -1.53 28.91 23.60
C GLY A 23 -1.37 27.58 24.35
N ASN A 24 -2.29 26.65 24.10
CA ASN A 24 -2.43 25.39 24.84
C ASN A 24 -1.53 24.25 24.34
N GLY A 25 -0.53 24.52 23.49
CA GLY A 25 0.37 23.49 22.95
C GLY A 25 -0.19 22.67 21.78
N GLN A 26 -1.21 23.18 21.10
CA GLN A 26 -1.82 22.55 19.93
C GLN A 26 -0.87 22.55 18.71
N LEU A 27 -0.89 21.46 17.95
CA LEU A 27 -0.40 21.39 16.57
C LEU A 27 -1.58 21.45 15.61
N ALA A 28 -1.41 22.07 14.44
CA ALA A 28 -2.47 22.03 13.41
C ALA A 28 -2.55 20.66 12.75
N ASN A 29 -1.44 19.94 12.62
CA ASN A 29 -1.42 18.52 12.27
C ASN A 29 -0.19 17.80 12.83
N THR A 30 -0.24 16.48 12.85
CA THR A 30 0.87 15.59 13.17
C THR A 30 1.27 14.77 11.94
N PHE A 31 2.56 14.54 11.78
CA PHE A 31 3.14 13.75 10.70
C PHE A 31 3.97 12.64 11.30
N SER A 32 4.02 11.51 10.62
CA SER A 32 4.77 10.36 11.10
C SER A 32 5.36 9.58 9.95
N HIS A 33 6.49 8.94 10.22
CA HIS A 33 7.06 7.94 9.34
C HIS A 33 7.64 6.78 10.14
N VAL A 34 7.76 5.63 9.48
CA VAL A 34 8.47 4.48 10.03
C VAL A 34 9.96 4.61 9.74
N PHE A 35 10.77 4.01 10.59
CA PHE A 35 12.20 3.81 10.37
C PHE A 35 12.59 2.44 10.92
N THR A 36 13.70 1.89 10.47
CA THR A 36 14.26 0.63 10.94
C THR A 36 15.17 0.91 12.14
N ASP A 37 14.83 0.38 13.31
CA ASP A 37 15.68 0.48 14.49
C ASP A 37 16.95 -0.37 14.26
N PRO A 38 18.16 0.24 14.22
CA PRO A 38 19.38 -0.48 13.87
C PRO A 38 19.80 -1.52 14.91
N THR A 39 19.25 -1.44 16.13
CA THR A 39 19.56 -2.39 17.22
C THR A 39 18.69 -3.64 17.18
N THR A 40 17.47 -3.53 16.63
CA THR A 40 16.50 -4.64 16.61
C THR A 40 16.13 -5.12 15.21
N GLY A 41 16.36 -4.32 14.17
CA GLY A 41 15.89 -4.54 12.80
C GLY A 41 14.37 -4.35 12.62
N LYS A 42 13.65 -3.92 13.67
CA LYS A 42 12.19 -3.75 13.67
C LYS A 42 11.82 -2.30 13.41
N TYR A 43 10.59 -2.10 12.95
CA TYR A 43 10.07 -0.75 12.70
C TYR A 43 9.82 0.03 14.01
N GLY A 44 10.38 1.23 14.07
CA GLY A 44 10.01 2.30 14.98
C GLY A 44 9.13 3.36 14.29
N LEU A 45 8.69 4.36 15.04
CA LEU A 45 7.97 5.53 14.52
C LEU A 45 8.67 6.81 14.94
N VAL A 46 8.76 7.77 14.02
CA VAL A 46 9.12 9.16 14.32
C VAL A 46 7.94 10.06 14.02
N LEU A 47 7.69 11.03 14.91
CA LEU A 47 6.59 11.97 14.79
C LEU A 47 7.05 13.41 14.94
N THR A 48 6.48 14.28 14.12
CA THR A 48 6.63 15.74 14.21
C THR A 48 5.28 16.41 13.99
N GLY A 49 5.27 17.73 14.04
CA GLY A 49 4.13 18.55 13.64
C GLY A 49 4.54 19.98 13.45
N TRP A 50 3.58 20.81 13.06
CA TRP A 50 3.78 22.25 13.01
C TRP A 50 2.93 22.95 14.06
N SER A 51 3.54 23.94 14.71
CA SER A 51 2.90 24.73 15.75
C SER A 51 1.78 25.58 15.19
N TYR A 52 0.62 25.55 15.87
CA TYR A 52 -0.53 26.37 15.51
C TYR A 52 -1.29 26.82 16.74
N THR A 53 -1.45 28.13 16.87
CA THR A 53 -2.13 28.80 17.99
C THR A 53 -3.21 29.77 17.48
N GLY A 54 -3.65 29.55 16.22
CA GLY A 54 -4.34 30.55 15.42
C GLY A 54 -3.37 31.35 14.54
N PHE A 55 -3.88 32.19 13.64
CA PHE A 55 -3.06 33.13 12.87
C PHE A 55 -2.58 34.31 13.76
N ASP A 56 -1.81 34.02 14.81
CA ASP A 56 -1.21 35.05 15.65
C ASP A 56 0.00 35.67 14.95
N THR A 57 -0.28 36.77 14.25
CA THR A 57 0.74 37.58 13.56
C THR A 57 1.67 38.37 14.48
N THR A 58 1.50 38.29 15.82
CA THR A 58 2.30 39.07 16.78
C THR A 58 3.56 38.36 17.25
N LEU A 59 3.64 37.03 17.11
CA LEU A 59 4.83 36.26 17.42
C LEU A 59 5.96 36.60 16.44
N GLN A 60 7.18 36.75 16.94
CA GLN A 60 8.37 37.11 16.14
C GLN A 60 9.43 36.01 16.05
N GLU A 61 9.23 34.91 16.77
CA GLU A 61 10.14 33.76 16.78
C GLU A 61 9.34 32.48 16.53
N VAL A 62 9.97 31.51 15.88
CA VAL A 62 9.38 30.19 15.66
C VAL A 62 9.21 29.49 17.00
N VAL A 63 8.01 28.96 17.22
CA VAL A 63 7.71 28.09 18.36
C VAL A 63 8.36 26.73 18.14
N PRO A 64 9.32 26.30 18.98
CA PRO A 64 9.96 25.01 18.80
C PRO A 64 8.99 23.85 19.06
N VAL A 65 9.13 22.78 18.27
CA VAL A 65 8.36 21.54 18.39
C VAL A 65 9.30 20.41 18.78
N ALA A 66 9.02 19.76 19.91
CA ALA A 66 9.70 18.54 20.34
C ALA A 66 9.17 17.35 19.55
N ILE A 67 10.04 16.61 18.84
CA ILE A 67 9.64 15.38 18.15
C ILE A 67 9.38 14.23 19.13
N SER A 68 8.72 13.17 18.65
CA SER A 68 8.58 11.92 19.39
C SER A 68 9.18 10.77 18.58
N ILE A 69 10.01 9.94 19.21
CA ILE A 69 10.49 8.70 18.61
C ILE A 69 9.99 7.53 19.47
N LEU A 70 9.37 6.55 18.82
CA LEU A 70 8.97 5.30 19.41
C LEU A 70 9.83 4.16 18.87
N THR A 71 10.41 3.35 19.76
CA THR A 71 11.16 2.14 19.39
C THR A 71 10.58 0.90 20.05
N PRO A 72 10.70 -0.28 19.42
CA PRO A 72 10.18 -1.51 19.98
C PRO A 72 11.02 -1.96 21.18
N ASP A 73 10.36 -2.38 22.25
CA ASP A 73 11.03 -3.08 23.36
C ASP A 73 11.39 -4.53 22.98
N GLU A 74 12.00 -5.26 23.92
CA GLU A 74 12.42 -6.66 23.72
C GLU A 74 11.26 -7.59 23.29
N ASN A 75 10.01 -7.22 23.59
CA ASN A 75 8.82 -7.97 23.22
C ASN A 75 8.16 -7.44 21.94
N GLY A 76 8.75 -6.43 21.28
CA GLY A 76 8.21 -5.79 20.08
C GLY A 76 7.17 -4.70 20.35
N LEU A 77 6.89 -4.36 21.62
CA LEU A 77 5.95 -3.31 21.97
C LEU A 77 6.62 -1.94 21.86
N LEU A 78 6.06 -1.04 21.05
CA LEU A 78 6.59 0.31 20.87
C LEU A 78 6.55 1.13 22.18
N ARG A 79 7.62 1.86 22.47
CA ARG A 79 7.76 2.75 23.63
C ARG A 79 8.22 4.12 23.17
N ILE A 80 7.69 5.19 23.76
CA ILE A 80 8.24 6.53 23.56
C ILE A 80 9.65 6.54 24.18
N SER A 81 10.66 6.66 23.32
CA SER A 81 12.08 6.51 23.66
C SER A 81 12.89 7.77 23.39
N THR A 82 12.26 8.86 22.92
CA THR A 82 12.90 10.12 22.52
C THR A 82 14.07 10.56 23.41
N ASP A 83 13.86 10.66 24.73
CA ASP A 83 14.86 11.17 25.68
C ASP A 83 16.09 10.25 25.83
N SER A 84 15.95 8.97 25.48
CA SER A 84 17.05 8.01 25.48
C SER A 84 17.85 8.03 24.18
N LEU A 85 17.24 8.50 23.09
CA LEU A 85 17.83 8.49 21.74
C LEU A 85 18.38 9.86 21.32
N LEU A 86 17.87 10.95 21.91
CA LEU A 86 18.19 12.32 21.56
C LEU A 86 18.59 13.13 22.78
N GLN A 87 19.66 13.91 22.63
CA GLN A 87 20.03 14.94 23.62
C GLN A 87 19.16 16.20 23.50
N ASP A 88 18.72 16.52 22.28
CA ASP A 88 17.90 17.69 21.97
C ASP A 88 16.81 17.30 20.95
N PRO A 89 15.55 17.12 21.39
CA PRO A 89 14.44 16.76 20.51
C PRO A 89 13.75 17.98 19.87
N LEU A 90 14.14 19.22 20.19
CA LEU A 90 13.46 20.42 19.70
C LEU A 90 13.79 20.67 18.22
N THR A 91 12.81 21.13 17.46
CA THR A 91 12.94 21.46 16.04
C THR A 91 12.18 22.76 15.74
N ASN A 92 12.32 23.30 14.53
CA ASN A 92 11.52 24.43 14.07
C ASN A 92 10.13 24.03 13.52
N GLY A 93 9.63 22.85 13.94
CA GLY A 93 8.44 22.20 13.39
C GLY A 93 8.69 21.50 12.07
N GLY A 94 7.69 20.80 11.56
CA GLY A 94 7.77 20.15 10.25
C GLY A 94 6.41 19.78 9.68
N GLY A 95 6.31 19.84 8.35
CA GLY A 95 5.12 19.46 7.58
C GLY A 95 5.18 18.09 6.92
N SER A 96 6.26 17.36 7.13
CA SER A 96 6.51 16.00 6.66
C SER A 96 7.61 15.39 7.51
N VAL A 97 7.64 14.07 7.58
CA VAL A 97 8.74 13.27 8.10
C VAL A 97 9.28 12.46 6.93
N VAL A 98 10.55 12.70 6.59
CA VAL A 98 11.24 11.99 5.52
C VAL A 98 12.29 11.09 6.16
N VAL A 99 12.26 9.80 5.83
CA VAL A 99 13.21 8.81 6.35
C VAL A 99 13.87 8.09 5.18
N ALA A 100 15.18 8.02 5.21
CA ALA A 100 16.01 7.22 4.29
C ALA A 100 17.42 7.14 4.85
N ASP A 101 18.21 6.15 4.42
CA ASP A 101 19.66 6.19 4.56
C ASP A 101 20.25 7.27 3.64
N PHE A 102 20.39 8.51 4.14
CA PHE A 102 20.90 9.62 3.34
C PHE A 102 22.42 9.52 3.18
N ASN A 103 23.10 9.03 4.22
CA ASN A 103 24.55 9.08 4.30
C ASN A 103 25.25 7.82 3.74
N GLY A 104 24.50 6.75 3.47
CA GLY A 104 24.94 5.50 2.88
C GLY A 104 25.55 4.52 3.87
N ASP A 105 25.25 4.64 5.17
CA ASP A 105 25.78 3.76 6.22
C ASP A 105 24.94 2.51 6.48
N GLY A 106 23.75 2.42 5.85
CA GLY A 106 22.81 1.32 5.97
C GLY A 106 21.76 1.50 7.06
N ASP A 107 21.78 2.61 7.80
CA ASP A 107 20.79 2.92 8.82
C ASP A 107 19.88 4.08 8.37
N ASP A 108 18.62 4.03 8.80
CA ASP A 108 17.64 5.06 8.46
C ASP A 108 17.95 6.39 9.19
N ASP A 109 18.12 7.47 8.42
CA ASP A 109 18.23 8.84 8.91
C ASP A 109 16.88 9.56 8.80
N ILE A 110 16.69 10.63 9.59
CA ILE A 110 15.44 11.41 9.59
C ILE A 110 15.73 12.84 9.11
N PHE A 111 14.90 13.37 8.21
CA PHE A 111 14.91 14.76 7.78
C PHE A 111 13.55 15.43 7.96
N LEU A 112 13.57 16.60 8.58
CA LEU A 112 12.40 17.41 8.90
C LEU A 112 12.58 18.81 8.31
N ALA A 113 11.89 19.08 7.20
CA ALA A 113 11.87 20.40 6.60
C ALA A 113 11.09 21.37 7.51
N ALA A 114 11.65 22.54 7.80
CA ALA A 114 11.06 23.45 8.78
C ALA A 114 9.69 23.99 8.34
N HIS A 115 8.69 23.88 9.22
CA HIS A 115 7.36 24.45 9.00
C HIS A 115 6.68 24.88 10.30
N ASN A 116 6.07 26.06 10.28
CA ASN A 116 5.37 26.70 11.39
C ASN A 116 4.33 27.69 10.83
N GLU A 117 3.18 27.85 11.50
CA GLU A 117 2.12 28.77 11.08
C GLU A 117 1.84 29.89 12.11
N SER A 118 2.28 29.70 13.35
CA SER A 118 2.08 30.65 14.45
C SER A 118 3.40 30.98 15.14
N PRO A 119 4.20 31.92 14.59
CA PRO A 119 3.99 32.67 13.35
C PRO A 119 4.50 31.89 12.13
N MET A 120 4.04 32.23 10.92
CA MET A 120 4.56 31.67 9.67
C MET A 120 5.89 32.34 9.29
N LEU A 121 7.02 31.76 9.74
CA LEU A 121 8.37 32.29 9.56
C LEU A 121 9.32 31.26 8.94
N PRO A 122 10.17 31.68 7.98
CA PRO A 122 11.24 30.83 7.46
C PRO A 122 12.22 30.45 8.57
N ALA A 123 12.59 29.17 8.65
CA ALA A 123 13.54 28.67 9.63
C ALA A 123 14.40 27.54 9.05
N SER A 124 15.43 27.14 9.80
CA SER A 124 16.30 26.04 9.42
C SER A 124 15.63 24.68 9.64
N SER A 125 15.76 23.81 8.64
CA SER A 125 15.39 22.42 8.70
C SER A 125 16.31 21.65 9.65
N THR A 126 15.86 20.48 10.09
CA THR A 126 16.61 19.62 11.02
C THR A 126 16.76 18.22 10.42
N ALA A 127 17.95 17.66 10.51
CA ALA A 127 18.18 16.24 10.26
C ALA A 127 18.66 15.54 11.55
N PHE A 128 18.34 14.26 11.68
CA PHE A 128 18.84 13.38 12.71
C PHE A 128 19.50 12.20 12.01
N LEU A 129 20.83 12.16 12.02
CA LEU A 129 21.57 11.04 11.43
C LEU A 129 21.72 9.93 12.45
N SER A 130 21.52 8.67 12.03
CA SER A 130 21.76 7.51 12.88
C SER A 130 23.19 7.51 13.42
N ASP A 131 23.38 7.05 14.66
CA ASP A 131 24.71 6.78 15.21
C ASP A 131 25.12 5.30 15.09
N GLY A 132 24.26 4.46 14.50
CA GLY A 132 24.43 3.02 14.30
C GLY A 132 24.35 2.16 15.56
N ILE A 133 24.06 2.77 16.72
CA ILE A 133 23.86 2.06 18.00
C ILE A 133 22.52 2.38 18.66
N GLY A 134 21.59 2.93 17.88
CA GLY A 134 20.20 3.19 18.25
C GLY A 134 19.88 4.65 18.58
N GLY A 135 20.88 5.53 18.66
CA GLY A 135 20.69 6.96 18.88
C GLY A 135 20.76 7.77 17.59
N PHE A 136 20.55 9.08 17.71
CA PHE A 136 20.73 10.00 16.57
C PHE A 136 21.52 11.26 16.92
N ASN A 137 22.28 11.74 15.94
CA ASN A 137 22.98 13.01 15.96
C ASN A 137 22.17 14.08 15.24
N LYS A 138 21.75 15.12 15.97
CA LYS A 138 21.01 16.26 15.40
C LYS A 138 21.93 17.17 14.60
N ILE A 139 21.48 17.54 13.39
CA ILE A 139 22.12 18.49 12.49
C ILE A 139 21.11 19.58 12.13
N SER A 140 21.52 20.85 12.24
CA SER A 140 20.77 21.97 11.66
C SER A 140 21.23 22.17 10.23
N ILE A 141 20.26 22.26 9.31
CA ILE A 141 20.53 22.52 7.90
C ILE A 141 20.67 24.03 7.71
N ASP A 142 21.63 24.47 6.88
CA ASP A 142 21.83 25.90 6.56
C ASP A 142 20.85 26.37 5.47
N ASP A 143 19.56 26.19 5.72
CA ASP A 143 18.46 26.65 4.88
C ASP A 143 17.54 27.63 5.62
N SER A 144 16.59 28.20 4.89
CA SER A 144 15.57 29.10 5.44
C SER A 144 14.27 28.88 4.69
N VAL A 145 13.42 28.01 5.22
CA VAL A 145 12.23 27.50 4.52
C VAL A 145 10.98 27.62 5.36
N MET A 146 9.85 27.71 4.65
CA MET A 146 8.49 27.51 5.18
C MET A 146 7.91 26.32 4.41
N ALA A 147 8.42 25.12 4.68
CA ALA A 147 8.21 23.94 3.87
C ALA A 147 6.81 23.35 4.08
N HIS A 148 5.90 23.62 3.16
CA HIS A 148 4.57 23.02 3.21
C HIS A 148 4.65 21.52 2.94
N SER A 149 5.53 21.08 2.04
CA SER A 149 5.77 19.67 1.67
C SER A 149 7.27 19.38 1.66
N ALA A 150 7.65 18.17 2.07
CA ALA A 150 8.94 17.56 1.78
C ALA A 150 8.75 16.07 1.48
N VAL A 151 9.22 15.62 0.32
CA VAL A 151 9.06 14.23 -0.12
C VAL A 151 10.41 13.59 -0.45
N LEU A 152 10.53 12.29 -0.18
CA LEU A 152 11.66 11.49 -0.63
C LEU A 152 11.47 11.15 -2.10
N ASP A 153 12.48 11.44 -2.91
CA ASP A 153 12.58 11.01 -4.30
C ASP A 153 13.97 10.41 -4.55
N THR A 154 14.21 9.92 -5.76
CA THR A 154 15.54 9.44 -6.17
C THR A 154 16.03 10.13 -7.43
N ILE A 155 17.32 10.49 -7.44
CA ILE A 155 18.01 11.00 -8.64
C ILE A 155 19.24 10.13 -8.88
N SER A 156 19.26 9.44 -10.03
CA SER A 156 20.33 8.48 -10.38
C SER A 156 20.57 7.41 -9.28
N GLY A 157 19.50 6.98 -8.59
CA GLY A 157 19.57 5.99 -7.51
C GLY A 157 20.05 6.51 -6.16
N SER A 158 20.34 7.82 -6.02
CA SER A 158 20.60 8.43 -4.71
C SER A 158 19.33 9.07 -4.14
N PRO A 159 19.07 8.94 -2.83
CA PRO A 159 17.96 9.63 -2.18
C PRO A 159 18.17 11.14 -2.25
N VAL A 160 17.09 11.85 -2.54
CA VAL A 160 17.01 13.30 -2.49
C VAL A 160 15.69 13.71 -1.82
N ILE A 161 15.66 14.92 -1.31
CA ILE A 161 14.45 15.48 -0.70
C ILE A 161 14.03 16.68 -1.52
N VAL A 162 12.78 16.71 -1.95
CA VAL A 162 12.21 17.86 -2.67
C VAL A 162 11.23 18.55 -1.76
N SER A 163 11.43 19.86 -1.54
CA SER A 163 10.53 20.66 -0.72
C SER A 163 9.80 21.73 -1.53
N ALA A 164 8.52 21.91 -1.24
CA ALA A 164 7.70 23.02 -1.71
C ALA A 164 7.44 23.98 -0.55
N THR A 165 7.70 25.27 -0.74
CA THR A 165 7.73 26.24 0.35
C THR A 165 6.91 27.50 0.05
N PHE A 166 6.38 28.10 1.11
CA PHE A 166 5.73 29.41 1.03
C PHE A 166 6.71 30.58 0.88
N SER A 167 8.02 30.36 1.12
CA SER A 167 9.05 31.40 0.98
C SER A 167 9.48 31.64 -0.48
N GLY A 168 8.96 30.85 -1.43
CA GLY A 168 9.23 30.98 -2.86
C GLY A 168 10.54 30.35 -3.32
N ASN A 169 11.28 29.69 -2.42
CA ASN A 169 12.44 28.87 -2.74
C ASN A 169 12.08 27.41 -2.42
N ASN A 170 12.01 26.54 -3.43
CA ASN A 170 11.69 25.12 -3.30
C ASN A 170 13.00 24.31 -3.37
N PRO A 171 13.71 24.08 -2.26
CA PRO A 171 15.02 23.44 -2.29
C PRO A 171 14.93 21.95 -2.63
N ILE A 172 16.01 21.46 -3.24
CA ILE A 172 16.31 20.03 -3.35
C ILE A 172 17.53 19.76 -2.47
N TYR A 173 17.39 18.83 -1.53
CA TYR A 173 18.46 18.45 -0.61
C TYR A 173 19.08 17.12 -1.05
N ARG A 174 20.40 17.04 -0.95
CA ARG A 174 21.15 15.80 -1.14
C ARG A 174 22.31 15.74 -0.15
N TYR A 175 22.48 14.60 0.50
CA TYR A 175 23.62 14.38 1.37
C TYR A 175 24.87 14.06 0.54
N VAL A 176 25.91 14.89 0.64
CA VAL A 176 27.16 14.75 -0.10
C VAL A 176 28.33 15.27 0.72
N GLY A 177 29.34 14.42 0.95
CA GLY A 177 30.57 14.83 1.60
C GLY A 177 30.42 15.13 3.10
N GLY A 178 29.46 14.49 3.76
CA GLY A 178 29.24 14.62 5.21
C GLY A 178 28.21 15.69 5.61
N ASP A 179 27.54 16.31 4.64
CA ASP A 179 26.55 17.37 4.89
C ASP A 179 25.44 17.36 3.83
N PHE A 180 24.30 17.96 4.15
CA PHE A 180 23.22 18.19 3.21
C PHE A 180 23.54 19.40 2.32
N GLN A 181 23.79 19.12 1.05
CA GLN A 181 23.90 20.15 0.03
C GLN A 181 22.51 20.56 -0.43
N ILE A 182 22.28 21.87 -0.48
CA ILE A 182 21.04 22.47 -0.94
C ILE A 182 21.27 22.98 -2.36
N ALA A 183 20.48 22.50 -3.30
CA ALA A 183 20.45 23.03 -4.65
C ALA A 183 19.45 24.21 -4.67
N PRO A 184 19.88 25.49 -4.80
CA PRO A 184 18.99 26.64 -4.63
C PRO A 184 18.13 26.87 -5.87
N THR A 185 16.82 27.09 -5.67
CA THR A 185 15.88 27.34 -6.76
C THR A 185 15.66 28.81 -7.12
N THR A 186 16.50 29.74 -6.63
CA THR A 186 16.40 31.16 -7.00
C THR A 186 17.75 31.83 -7.28
N SER A 187 17.69 32.88 -8.11
CA SER A 187 18.81 33.63 -8.65
C SER A 187 19.53 34.51 -7.62
N ASN A 188 20.86 34.39 -7.54
CA ASN A 188 21.70 35.56 -7.34
C ASN A 188 22.91 35.45 -8.28
N ALA A 189 22.77 36.07 -9.45
CA ALA A 189 23.94 36.40 -10.27
C ALA A 189 24.86 37.32 -9.45
N GLN A 190 26.18 37.18 -9.65
CA GLN A 190 27.28 37.94 -9.02
C GLN A 190 27.98 37.26 -7.81
N ASN A 191 28.30 35.97 -7.89
CA ASN A 191 29.67 35.47 -7.67
C ASN A 191 29.74 33.95 -7.86
N GLN A 192 30.72 33.51 -8.63
CA GLN A 192 30.93 32.13 -9.05
C GLN A 192 31.42 31.25 -7.89
N GLU A 193 30.71 30.14 -7.63
CA GLU A 193 31.31 28.79 -7.55
C GLU A 193 30.30 27.62 -7.50
N TYR A 194 28.97 27.85 -7.51
CA TYR A 194 27.95 26.80 -7.66
C TYR A 194 26.75 27.28 -8.51
N PRO A 195 26.12 26.40 -9.33
CA PRO A 195 25.04 26.81 -10.24
C PRO A 195 23.72 27.09 -9.51
N SER A 196 23.05 28.17 -9.93
CA SER A 196 21.76 28.66 -9.41
C SER A 196 20.63 28.29 -10.35
N PHE A 197 19.51 27.75 -9.86
CA PHE A 197 18.38 27.45 -10.71
C PHE A 197 17.52 28.72 -10.88
N VAL A 198 17.08 28.99 -12.11
CA VAL A 198 16.31 30.20 -12.43
C VAL A 198 14.87 29.82 -12.76
N PHE A 199 13.95 30.10 -11.84
CA PHE A 199 12.52 30.17 -12.12
C PHE A 199 12.18 31.57 -12.64
N GLY A 200 11.62 31.63 -13.85
CA GLY A 200 11.37 32.88 -14.55
C GLY A 200 10.10 33.63 -14.10
N SER A 201 10.30 34.70 -13.32
CA SER A 201 9.72 36.06 -13.49
C SER A 201 9.19 36.68 -12.18
N PRO A 202 9.67 37.87 -11.77
CA PRO A 202 9.29 38.55 -10.53
C PRO A 202 7.89 39.19 -10.55
N SER A 203 6.98 38.75 -11.42
CA SER A 203 5.64 39.36 -11.55
C SER A 203 4.45 38.40 -11.46
N LYS A 204 4.66 37.08 -11.31
CA LYS A 204 3.60 36.08 -11.09
C LYS A 204 4.19 34.86 -10.34
N SER A 205 4.15 34.90 -9.02
CA SER A 205 4.88 33.99 -8.11
C SER A 205 4.38 32.54 -8.17
N PHE A 206 5.29 31.60 -8.42
CA PHE A 206 5.13 30.15 -8.25
C PHE A 206 5.37 29.78 -6.78
N VAL A 207 4.44 30.14 -5.89
CA VAL A 207 4.44 29.65 -4.50
C VAL A 207 3.71 28.31 -4.54
N GLY A 208 4.47 27.21 -4.48
CA GLY A 208 3.92 25.86 -4.57
C GLY A 208 3.71 25.24 -3.20
N GLU A 209 2.68 24.41 -3.08
CA GLU A 209 2.36 23.64 -1.88
C GLU A 209 2.86 22.19 -2.00
N ALA A 210 3.13 21.74 -3.23
CA ALA A 210 3.48 20.37 -3.55
C ALA A 210 4.51 20.32 -4.68
N ALA A 211 5.50 19.45 -4.52
CA ALA A 211 6.49 19.16 -5.56
C ALA A 211 7.11 17.77 -5.38
N THR A 212 7.55 17.18 -6.49
CA THR A 212 8.31 15.92 -6.57
C THR A 212 9.21 15.94 -7.81
N VAL A 213 10.21 15.07 -7.86
CA VAL A 213 11.09 14.85 -9.02
C VAL A 213 11.16 13.37 -9.37
N GLY A 214 11.31 13.08 -10.67
CA GLY A 214 11.45 11.72 -11.15
C GLY A 214 12.04 11.64 -12.55
N ASP A 215 12.55 10.47 -12.91
CA ASP A 215 13.03 10.17 -14.26
C ASP A 215 11.89 9.65 -15.16
N PHE A 216 10.91 10.53 -15.43
CA PHE A 216 9.61 10.14 -15.99
C PHE A 216 9.61 9.77 -17.49
N GLY A 217 10.57 10.21 -18.29
CA GLY A 217 10.73 9.81 -19.71
C GLY A 217 11.85 8.78 -19.96
N GLY A 218 12.26 8.03 -18.93
CA GLY A 218 13.38 7.07 -18.98
C GLY A 218 14.78 7.71 -18.88
N ARG A 219 15.85 6.91 -18.86
CA ARG A 219 17.22 7.36 -18.49
C ARG A 219 17.63 8.76 -19.01
N ASN A 220 17.94 9.65 -18.06
CA ASN A 220 18.36 11.06 -18.27
C ASN A 220 17.25 12.01 -18.70
N SER A 221 16.02 11.73 -18.31
CA SER A 221 14.84 12.55 -18.57
C SER A 221 14.28 13.23 -17.32
N LEU A 222 15.11 13.41 -16.28
CA LEU A 222 14.73 14.04 -15.03
C LEU A 222 13.78 15.21 -15.25
N GLN A 223 12.67 15.18 -14.51
CA GLN A 223 11.59 16.13 -14.58
C GLN A 223 11.20 16.54 -13.16
N TYR A 224 10.68 17.75 -13.05
CA TYR A 224 10.15 18.33 -11.82
C TYR A 224 8.65 18.54 -12.00
N VAL A 225 7.88 18.09 -11.03
CA VAL A 225 6.42 18.23 -11.03
C VAL A 225 6.06 19.05 -9.81
N SER A 226 5.24 20.08 -10.01
CA SER A 226 4.70 20.87 -8.91
C SER A 226 3.27 21.29 -9.18
N ASN A 227 2.55 21.71 -8.15
CA ASN A 227 1.33 22.44 -8.37
C ASN A 227 1.63 23.80 -9.05
N TYR A 228 0.71 24.25 -9.90
CA TYR A 228 0.79 25.47 -10.69
C TYR A 228 -0.43 26.32 -10.39
N GLN A 229 -0.19 27.52 -9.86
CA GLN A 229 -1.23 28.41 -9.39
C GLN A 229 -1.21 29.73 -10.17
N THR A 230 -2.40 30.29 -10.40
CA THR A 230 -2.54 31.66 -10.90
C THR A 230 -3.44 32.45 -9.96
N PHE A 231 -3.17 33.76 -9.84
CA PHE A 231 -3.86 34.63 -8.91
C PHE A 231 -4.51 35.81 -9.63
N GLY A 232 -5.68 36.19 -9.12
CA GLY A 232 -6.39 37.41 -9.50
C GLY A 232 -5.81 38.66 -8.84
N SER A 233 -6.45 39.80 -9.05
CA SER A 233 -5.95 41.10 -8.56
C SER A 233 -6.03 41.26 -7.04
N ASN A 234 -6.81 40.43 -6.34
CA ASN A 234 -6.97 40.45 -4.89
C ASN A 234 -6.30 39.24 -4.21
N TRP A 235 -5.35 38.58 -4.89
CA TRP A 235 -4.66 37.38 -4.40
C TRP A 235 -5.55 36.15 -4.21
N GLU A 236 -6.76 36.15 -4.78
CA GLU A 236 -7.58 34.95 -4.93
C GLU A 236 -6.96 34.00 -5.96
N LYS A 237 -6.87 32.68 -5.69
CA LYS A 237 -6.49 31.75 -6.76
C LYS A 237 -7.58 31.77 -7.84
N THR A 238 -7.15 31.87 -9.10
CA THR A 238 -8.01 31.83 -10.29
C THR A 238 -7.88 30.51 -11.05
N TYR A 239 -6.82 29.76 -10.81
CA TYR A 239 -6.61 28.41 -11.32
C TYR A 239 -5.53 27.71 -10.49
N GLU A 240 -5.69 26.41 -10.30
CA GLU A 240 -4.67 25.51 -9.75
C GLU A 240 -4.64 24.23 -10.58
N GLY A 241 -3.44 23.79 -10.97
CA GLY A 241 -3.21 22.56 -11.74
C GLY A 241 -1.88 21.91 -11.37
N ILE A 242 -1.48 20.87 -12.09
CA ILE A 242 -0.21 20.16 -11.90
C ILE A 242 0.65 20.41 -13.13
N SER A 243 1.82 21.03 -12.94
CA SER A 243 2.76 21.34 -14.02
C SER A 243 3.91 20.35 -14.03
N VAL A 244 4.14 19.74 -15.19
CA VAL A 244 5.29 18.89 -15.48
C VAL A 244 6.33 19.72 -16.21
N LEU A 245 7.54 19.77 -15.67
CA LEU A 245 8.63 20.59 -16.16
C LEU A 245 9.87 19.72 -16.41
N LYS A 246 10.58 19.95 -17.51
CA LYS A 246 11.83 19.24 -17.84
C LYS A 246 13.05 20.15 -17.66
N PHE A 247 14.15 19.61 -17.14
CA PHE A 247 15.42 20.33 -17.05
C PHE A 247 16.11 20.48 -18.43
N SER A 248 16.80 21.60 -18.67
CA SER A 248 17.47 21.91 -19.93
C SER A 248 18.75 21.08 -20.16
N GLY A 249 18.60 19.82 -20.56
CA GLY A 249 19.65 18.97 -21.15
C GLY A 249 20.85 18.59 -20.26
N GLY A 250 20.88 17.33 -19.79
CA GLY A 250 21.94 16.76 -18.95
C GLY A 250 21.68 16.95 -17.45
N ASN A 251 22.69 16.73 -16.60
CA ASN A 251 22.63 17.04 -15.15
C ASN A 251 22.55 18.56 -14.86
N ASN A 252 22.37 19.39 -15.91
CA ASN A 252 22.18 20.82 -15.76
C ASN A 252 20.72 21.09 -15.46
N ILE A 253 20.47 21.33 -14.17
CA ILE A 253 19.17 21.51 -13.54
C ILE A 253 18.74 22.98 -13.49
N ASP A 254 19.47 23.89 -14.16
CA ASP A 254 19.34 25.34 -13.94
C ASP A 254 18.12 25.98 -14.63
N VAL A 255 17.56 25.34 -15.67
CA VAL A 255 16.42 25.87 -16.45
C VAL A 255 15.37 24.80 -16.68
N LEU A 256 14.11 25.17 -16.39
CA LEU A 256 12.93 24.31 -16.57
C LEU A 256 12.12 24.71 -17.80
N HIS A 257 11.64 23.71 -18.54
CA HIS A 257 10.77 23.87 -19.70
C HIS A 257 9.43 23.16 -19.47
N PRO A 258 8.29 23.84 -19.66
CA PRO A 258 6.98 23.20 -19.56
C PRO A 258 6.82 22.03 -20.52
N VAL A 259 6.32 20.92 -20.01
CA VAL A 259 6.00 19.70 -20.76
C VAL A 259 4.49 19.52 -20.85
N GLN A 260 3.81 19.60 -19.69
CA GLN A 260 2.38 19.36 -19.58
C GLN A 260 1.81 20.16 -18.40
N ILE A 261 0.55 20.58 -18.52
CA ILE A 261 -0.27 21.02 -17.39
C ILE A 261 -1.47 20.07 -17.33
N ILE A 262 -1.79 19.58 -16.13
CA ILE A 262 -2.83 18.60 -15.87
C ILE A 262 -3.82 19.22 -14.88
N ASP A 263 -5.11 19.07 -15.16
CA ASP A 263 -6.16 19.56 -14.27
C ASP A 263 -6.31 18.64 -13.04
N PRO A 264 -6.53 19.19 -11.83
CA PRO A 264 -6.82 18.39 -10.65
C PRO A 264 -8.13 17.62 -10.85
N TYR A 265 -8.18 16.35 -10.43
CA TYR A 265 -9.31 15.46 -10.65
C TYR A 265 -10.63 16.05 -10.15
N LEU A 266 -10.67 16.60 -8.93
CA LEU A 266 -11.89 17.21 -8.38
C LEU A 266 -12.41 18.37 -9.24
N SER A 267 -11.52 19.16 -9.85
CA SER A 267 -11.89 20.26 -10.76
C SER A 267 -12.37 19.78 -12.13
N THR A 268 -12.21 18.49 -12.47
CA THR A 268 -12.79 17.89 -13.68
C THR A 268 -14.23 17.40 -13.49
N LEU A 269 -14.70 17.32 -12.23
CA LEU A 269 -16.00 16.76 -11.89
C LEU A 269 -17.08 17.86 -11.85
N PRO A 270 -18.12 17.81 -12.72
CA PRO A 270 -19.13 18.86 -12.80
C PRO A 270 -19.89 19.15 -11.51
N GLN A 271 -19.97 18.16 -10.60
CA GLN A 271 -20.65 18.31 -9.31
C GLN A 271 -19.95 19.31 -8.37
N TYR A 272 -18.69 19.67 -8.65
CA TYR A 272 -17.91 20.60 -7.84
C TYR A 272 -17.66 21.96 -8.51
N ASP A 273 -18.16 22.22 -9.72
CA ASP A 273 -18.00 23.49 -10.45
C ASP A 273 -18.40 24.72 -9.62
N SER A 274 -19.40 24.59 -8.74
CA SER A 274 -19.88 25.66 -7.87
C SER A 274 -19.49 25.50 -6.41
N TYR A 275 -18.60 24.56 -6.08
CA TYR A 275 -18.20 24.31 -4.69
C TYR A 275 -17.39 25.51 -4.15
N PRO A 276 -17.75 26.07 -2.98
CA PRO A 276 -17.08 27.24 -2.42
C PRO A 276 -15.79 26.85 -1.68
N SER A 277 -14.66 26.76 -2.37
CA SER A 277 -13.35 26.53 -1.72
C SER A 277 -12.74 27.84 -1.19
N MET A 278 -11.98 27.76 -0.09
CA MET A 278 -11.40 28.92 0.60
C MET A 278 -10.26 29.57 -0.19
N ASN A 279 -9.56 28.81 -1.02
CA ASN A 279 -8.34 29.26 -1.66
C ASN A 279 -8.55 30.00 -2.99
N GLY A 280 -9.78 30.20 -3.47
CA GLY A 280 -9.99 30.87 -4.76
C GLY A 280 -11.44 31.16 -5.14
N THR A 281 -11.69 31.28 -6.44
CA THR A 281 -13.04 31.28 -7.01
C THR A 281 -13.71 29.91 -6.80
N VAL A 282 -15.05 29.83 -6.83
CA VAL A 282 -15.78 28.55 -6.76
C VAL A 282 -15.25 27.54 -7.78
N GLY A 283 -15.15 26.26 -7.40
CA GLY A 283 -14.70 25.18 -8.29
C GLY A 283 -13.19 24.93 -8.35
N ILE A 284 -12.38 25.64 -7.56
CA ILE A 284 -10.91 25.46 -7.56
C ILE A 284 -10.47 24.45 -6.51
N THR A 285 -9.73 23.44 -6.96
CA THR A 285 -9.12 22.38 -6.13
C THR A 285 -7.73 22.79 -5.64
N GLN A 286 -7.43 22.52 -4.38
CA GLN A 286 -6.09 22.63 -3.81
C GLN A 286 -5.32 21.33 -4.03
N VAL A 287 -4.12 21.41 -4.62
CA VAL A 287 -3.20 20.27 -4.73
C VAL A 287 -2.13 20.43 -3.66
N PHE A 288 -2.32 19.76 -2.53
CA PHE A 288 -1.52 19.99 -1.33
C PHE A 288 -0.31 19.04 -1.22
N ARG A 289 -0.27 17.94 -1.98
CA ARG A 289 0.85 16.99 -2.06
C ARG A 289 0.99 16.34 -3.43
N LEU A 290 2.22 15.95 -3.77
CA LEU A 290 2.60 15.18 -4.94
C LEU A 290 3.64 14.14 -4.53
N TRP A 291 3.49 12.91 -4.99
CA TRP A 291 4.42 11.80 -4.77
C TRP A 291 4.74 11.11 -6.10
N SER A 292 5.99 10.63 -6.24
CA SER A 292 6.46 9.86 -7.38
C SER A 292 6.66 8.40 -7.01
N LEU A 293 5.94 7.48 -7.65
CA LEU A 293 5.99 6.03 -7.40
C LEU A 293 5.74 5.29 -8.72
N ASP A 294 6.44 4.19 -9.01
CA ASP A 294 6.06 3.30 -10.12
C ASP A 294 4.85 2.46 -9.68
N LEU A 295 3.63 2.91 -10.00
CA LEU A 295 2.38 2.33 -9.51
C LEU A 295 1.95 1.14 -10.34
N ASN A 296 2.12 1.21 -11.66
CA ASN A 296 1.76 0.13 -12.58
C ASN A 296 2.92 -0.83 -12.85
N LYS A 297 4.10 -0.67 -12.22
CA LYS A 297 5.24 -1.58 -12.33
C LYS A 297 5.71 -1.77 -13.77
N ASP A 298 5.65 -0.72 -14.57
CA ASP A 298 6.14 -0.70 -15.95
C ASP A 298 7.61 -0.23 -16.05
N GLY A 299 8.19 0.20 -14.91
CA GLY A 299 9.55 0.71 -14.80
C GLY A 299 9.66 2.24 -14.91
N PHE A 300 8.54 2.95 -15.11
CA PHE A 300 8.46 4.40 -15.09
C PHE A 300 7.76 4.87 -13.82
N GLN A 301 8.23 5.97 -13.26
CA GLN A 301 7.56 6.56 -12.11
C GLN A 301 6.25 7.25 -12.54
N ASP A 302 5.18 7.03 -11.79
CA ASP A 302 3.89 7.69 -11.90
C ASP A 302 3.75 8.80 -10.84
N ILE A 303 2.62 9.51 -10.85
CA ILE A 303 2.33 10.54 -9.86
C ILE A 303 1.02 10.24 -9.11
N LEU A 304 1.08 10.33 -7.79
CA LEU A 304 -0.09 10.51 -6.94
C LEU A 304 -0.21 11.97 -6.51
N ALA A 305 -1.41 12.55 -6.56
CA ALA A 305 -1.67 13.90 -6.11
C ALA A 305 -2.76 13.95 -5.04
N GLY A 306 -2.42 14.46 -3.85
CA GLY A 306 -3.36 14.72 -2.77
C GLY A 306 -4.13 16.02 -3.02
N GLN A 307 -5.45 15.93 -3.00
CA GLN A 307 -6.35 17.02 -3.40
C GLN A 307 -7.45 17.26 -2.40
N SER A 308 -7.83 18.52 -2.24
CA SER A 308 -9.01 18.89 -1.45
C SER A 308 -9.65 20.18 -1.95
N MET A 309 -10.92 20.37 -1.63
CA MET A 309 -11.63 21.65 -1.82
C MET A 309 -12.01 22.23 -0.46
N TRP A 310 -11.01 22.47 0.39
CA TRP A 310 -11.22 22.99 1.73
C TRP A 310 -12.01 24.32 1.74
N SER A 311 -12.84 24.54 2.76
CA SER A 311 -13.70 25.72 2.91
C SER A 311 -13.86 26.13 4.38
N GLU A 312 -13.73 27.43 4.68
CA GLU A 312 -13.80 27.94 6.06
C GLU A 312 -15.15 27.63 6.74
N GLY A 313 -15.10 27.13 7.98
CA GLY A 313 -16.31 26.84 8.77
C GLY A 313 -17.13 25.63 8.31
N SER A 314 -16.69 24.93 7.25
CA SER A 314 -17.16 23.58 6.95
C SER A 314 -16.17 22.58 7.50
N HIS A 315 -16.70 21.58 8.20
CA HIS A 315 -15.92 20.44 8.65
C HIS A 315 -15.95 19.25 7.68
N GLU A 316 -16.48 19.51 6.48
CA GLU A 316 -16.77 18.52 5.46
C GLU A 316 -16.44 19.15 4.12
N TYR A 317 -15.48 18.57 3.41
CA TYR A 317 -15.08 19.05 2.10
C TYR A 317 -14.57 17.89 1.24
N PRO A 318 -14.71 17.98 -0.10
CA PRO A 318 -14.22 16.95 -0.99
C PRO A 318 -12.71 16.78 -0.92
N ALA A 319 -12.25 15.53 -0.96
CA ALA A 319 -10.85 15.16 -1.08
C ALA A 319 -10.66 14.02 -2.08
N ALA A 320 -9.51 14.00 -2.74
CA ALA A 320 -9.16 12.94 -3.69
C ALA A 320 -7.67 12.61 -3.64
N LEU A 321 -7.34 11.40 -4.07
CA LEU A 321 -6.00 10.95 -4.38
C LEU A 321 -6.00 10.66 -5.87
N GLN A 322 -5.58 11.65 -6.65
CA GLN A 322 -5.56 11.57 -8.11
C GLN A 322 -4.39 10.67 -8.55
N VAL A 323 -4.66 9.79 -9.50
CA VAL A 323 -3.70 8.85 -10.09
C VAL A 323 -3.35 9.29 -11.50
N LEU A 324 -2.06 9.57 -11.73
CA LEU A 324 -1.53 10.00 -13.03
C LEU A 324 -0.52 8.96 -13.53
N ILE A 325 -0.89 8.19 -14.54
CA ILE A 325 -0.03 7.15 -15.13
C ILE A 325 0.87 7.76 -16.19
N ASN A 326 2.16 7.50 -16.08
CA ASN A 326 3.17 7.92 -17.02
C ASN A 326 3.05 7.13 -18.33
N LYS A 327 3.31 7.79 -19.46
CA LYS A 327 3.26 7.16 -20.80
C LYS A 327 4.63 6.72 -21.32
N GLY A 328 5.66 6.81 -20.48
CA GLY A 328 7.05 6.53 -20.84
C GLY A 328 7.74 7.62 -21.66
N ASP A 329 7.03 8.70 -22.03
CA ASP A 329 7.57 9.85 -22.76
C ASP A 329 7.76 11.10 -21.87
N GLY A 330 7.55 10.96 -20.55
CA GLY A 330 7.57 12.05 -19.60
C GLY A 330 6.29 12.91 -19.60
N THR A 331 5.20 12.40 -20.18
CA THR A 331 3.84 12.94 -20.03
C THR A 331 2.95 11.93 -19.32
N PHE A 332 1.86 12.41 -18.73
CA PHE A 332 0.98 11.62 -17.89
C PHE A 332 -0.46 11.59 -18.42
N ARG A 333 -1.16 10.52 -18.05
CA ARG A 333 -2.59 10.28 -18.27
C ARG A 333 -3.31 10.30 -16.93
N GLU A 334 -4.30 11.19 -16.82
CA GLU A 334 -5.27 11.17 -15.73
C GLU A 334 -6.04 9.85 -15.74
N SER A 335 -6.02 9.11 -14.63
CA SER A 335 -6.52 7.73 -14.55
C SER A 335 -7.31 7.44 -13.26
N THR A 336 -7.69 8.47 -12.51
CA THR A 336 -8.25 8.31 -11.15
C THR A 336 -9.55 7.51 -11.16
N GLU A 337 -10.47 7.79 -12.08
CA GLU A 337 -11.77 7.11 -12.13
C GLU A 337 -11.62 5.60 -12.37
N SER A 338 -10.61 5.17 -13.13
CA SER A 338 -10.33 3.75 -13.38
C SER A 338 -9.50 3.09 -12.28
N LEU A 339 -8.54 3.81 -11.68
CA LEU A 339 -7.50 3.24 -10.82
C LEU A 339 -7.71 3.51 -9.33
N ASN A 340 -8.51 4.50 -8.95
CA ASN A 340 -8.90 4.75 -7.56
C ASN A 340 -10.41 5.05 -7.41
N PRO A 341 -11.32 4.23 -7.98
CA PRO A 341 -12.76 4.46 -7.87
C PRO A 341 -13.31 4.16 -6.47
N ASP A 342 -12.58 3.36 -5.67
CA ASP A 342 -13.08 2.86 -4.40
C ASP A 342 -13.04 3.93 -3.30
N MET A 343 -12.06 4.85 -3.35
CA MET A 343 -11.93 5.91 -2.36
C MET A 343 -13.04 6.94 -2.53
N THR A 344 -13.81 7.15 -1.47
CA THR A 344 -14.90 8.14 -1.49
C THR A 344 -14.34 9.56 -1.52
N LEU A 345 -15.02 10.43 -2.27
CA LEU A 345 -14.60 11.83 -2.39
C LEU A 345 -15.07 12.69 -1.21
N ASP A 346 -15.92 12.17 -0.33
CA ASP A 346 -16.48 12.87 0.83
C ASP A 346 -15.70 12.56 2.13
N SER A 347 -14.38 12.67 2.06
CA SER A 347 -13.44 12.45 3.16
C SER A 347 -12.81 13.78 3.57
N PRO A 348 -12.62 14.08 4.88
CA PRO A 348 -12.14 15.39 5.32
C PRO A 348 -10.74 15.72 4.82
N SER A 349 -9.90 14.75 4.44
CA SER A 349 -8.67 14.96 3.67
C SER A 349 -7.92 13.64 3.53
N PHE A 350 -7.13 13.49 2.48
CA PHE A 350 -6.10 12.44 2.45
C PHE A 350 -4.89 12.85 3.30
N ASP A 351 -4.11 11.88 3.77
CA ASP A 351 -2.92 12.16 4.57
C ASP A 351 -1.91 13.03 3.81
N TYR A 352 -1.29 13.95 4.54
CA TYR A 352 -0.23 14.82 4.04
C TYR A 352 1.13 14.10 4.04
N ASN A 353 1.26 13.00 4.79
CA ASN A 353 2.46 12.19 4.85
C ASN A 353 2.10 10.70 4.93
N PRO A 354 1.46 10.13 3.89
CA PRO A 354 1.17 8.71 3.82
C PRO A 354 2.47 7.89 3.80
N LEU A 355 2.36 6.61 4.14
CA LEU A 355 3.44 5.63 3.99
C LEU A 355 3.21 4.81 2.74
N PHE A 356 4.29 4.60 1.97
CA PHE A 356 4.34 3.70 0.82
C PHE A 356 5.32 2.59 1.14
N LEU A 357 4.83 1.39 1.46
CA LEU A 357 5.67 0.29 1.95
C LEU A 357 5.33 -1.01 1.25
N ASP A 358 6.34 -1.70 0.72
CA ASP A 358 6.23 -3.10 0.33
C ASP A 358 6.29 -3.99 1.58
N ILE A 359 5.13 -4.30 2.14
CA ILE A 359 5.03 -5.05 3.39
C ILE A 359 5.12 -6.56 3.20
N ASP A 360 4.95 -7.09 1.97
CA ASP A 360 4.92 -8.52 1.70
C ASP A 360 6.01 -9.00 0.74
N GLY A 361 6.95 -8.13 0.38
CA GLY A 361 8.10 -8.45 -0.46
C GLY A 361 7.73 -8.69 -1.92
N SER A 362 6.57 -8.18 -2.35
CA SER A 362 6.06 -8.35 -3.72
C SER A 362 6.70 -7.37 -4.72
N GLY A 363 7.39 -6.34 -4.24
CA GLY A 363 7.80 -5.19 -5.02
C GLY A 363 6.67 -4.18 -5.28
N ILE A 364 5.51 -4.34 -4.63
CA ILE A 364 4.33 -3.50 -4.79
C ILE A 364 3.92 -2.89 -3.44
N GLU A 365 3.99 -1.56 -3.35
CA GLU A 365 3.73 -0.81 -2.14
C GLU A 365 2.25 -0.84 -1.74
N THR A 366 2.00 -0.99 -0.44
CA THR A 366 0.75 -0.68 0.23
C THR A 366 0.78 0.78 0.69
N ILE A 367 -0.34 1.48 0.54
CA ILE A 367 -0.47 2.89 0.93
C ILE A 367 -1.22 2.97 2.26
N PHE A 368 -0.58 3.58 3.26
CA PHE A 368 -1.18 3.87 4.56
C PHE A 368 -1.41 5.37 4.69
N SER A 369 -2.64 5.77 4.99
CA SER A 369 -3.02 7.16 5.23
C SER A 369 -3.62 7.31 6.62
N SER A 370 -3.13 8.28 7.38
CA SER A 370 -3.60 8.67 8.72
C SER A 370 -4.00 10.16 8.75
N GLY A 371 -4.71 10.62 7.72
CA GLY A 371 -5.01 12.03 7.46
C GLY A 371 -6.13 12.65 8.29
N VAL A 372 -6.33 12.26 9.55
CA VAL A 372 -7.46 12.74 10.34
C VAL A 372 -7.20 14.15 10.90
N PHE A 373 -7.86 15.16 10.32
CA PHE A 373 -7.86 16.55 10.82
C PHE A 373 -9.08 16.88 11.68
N GLU A 374 -10.22 16.22 11.43
CA GLU A 374 -11.51 16.59 12.00
C GLU A 374 -12.36 15.37 12.39
N GLN A 375 -13.66 15.57 12.63
CA GLN A 375 -14.56 14.58 13.23
C GLN A 375 -14.79 13.35 12.35
N ARG A 376 -14.64 13.47 11.02
CA ARG A 376 -14.82 12.36 10.08
C ARG A 376 -13.56 11.49 10.00
N GLN A 377 -13.76 10.18 9.87
CA GLN A 377 -12.69 9.22 9.67
C GLN A 377 -12.03 9.46 8.29
N SER A 378 -10.69 9.44 8.25
CA SER A 378 -9.90 9.50 7.00
C SER A 378 -8.63 8.64 7.06
N ASN A 379 -8.65 7.57 7.86
CA ASN A 379 -7.60 6.55 7.80
C ASN A 379 -7.92 5.58 6.65
N TRP A 380 -6.90 5.23 5.87
CA TRP A 380 -7.02 4.31 4.76
C TRP A 380 -5.84 3.35 4.74
N VAL A 381 -6.12 2.09 4.40
CA VAL A 381 -5.13 1.18 3.84
C VAL A 381 -5.57 0.88 2.42
N LEU A 382 -4.79 1.33 1.44
CA LEU A 382 -5.05 1.08 0.02
C LEU A 382 -4.01 0.09 -0.50
N LEU A 383 -4.50 -0.96 -1.14
CA LEU A 383 -3.69 -2.05 -1.68
C LEU A 383 -3.57 -1.89 -3.20
N ASN A 384 -2.35 -1.76 -3.72
CA ASN A 384 -2.10 -1.76 -5.16
C ASN A 384 -1.97 -3.21 -5.65
N ASP A 385 -2.67 -3.57 -6.74
CA ASP A 385 -2.55 -4.89 -7.37
C ASP A 385 -1.38 -4.99 -8.37
N GLY A 386 -0.60 -3.92 -8.52
CA GLY A 386 0.56 -3.83 -9.40
C GLY A 386 0.25 -3.22 -10.76
N THR A 387 -1.02 -2.96 -11.08
CA THR A 387 -1.44 -2.24 -12.30
C THR A 387 -1.64 -0.75 -12.07
N GLY A 388 -1.47 -0.30 -10.83
CA GLY A 388 -1.83 1.03 -10.33
C GLY A 388 -3.25 1.12 -9.79
N ARG A 389 -4.05 0.04 -9.87
CA ARG A 389 -5.40 -0.01 -9.29
C ARG A 389 -5.33 -0.20 -7.77
N LEU A 390 -5.94 0.74 -7.04
CA LEU A 390 -5.92 0.81 -5.58
C LEU A 390 -7.21 0.28 -4.95
N HIS A 391 -7.14 -0.83 -4.22
CA HIS A 391 -8.27 -1.44 -3.53
C HIS A 391 -8.31 -1.03 -2.05
N ILE A 392 -9.49 -0.76 -1.48
CA ILE A 392 -9.61 -0.50 -0.04
C ILE A 392 -9.35 -1.80 0.74
N GLY A 393 -8.23 -1.87 1.44
CA GLY A 393 -7.91 -2.95 2.38
C GLY A 393 -8.58 -2.74 3.75
N LEU A 394 -8.51 -1.52 4.28
CA LEU A 394 -9.12 -1.10 5.55
C LEU A 394 -9.59 0.35 5.46
N HIS A 395 -10.82 0.63 5.91
CA HIS A 395 -11.34 1.99 6.05
C HIS A 395 -12.42 2.04 7.15
N ASP A 396 -13.55 1.37 6.91
CA ASP A 396 -14.69 1.33 7.84
C ASP A 396 -14.33 0.67 9.19
N GLU A 397 -13.37 -0.25 9.18
CA GLU A 397 -12.85 -0.93 10.37
C GLU A 397 -12.33 0.05 11.43
N PHE A 398 -11.73 1.16 11.00
CA PHE A 398 -11.10 2.11 11.90
C PHE A 398 -12.10 2.81 12.82
N ASP A 399 -13.34 3.05 12.38
CA ASP A 399 -14.37 3.62 13.24
C ASP A 399 -14.78 2.65 14.36
N LEU A 400 -14.84 1.36 14.06
CA LEU A 400 -15.10 0.32 15.06
C LEU A 400 -13.92 0.17 16.02
N TRP A 401 -12.69 0.18 15.51
CA TRP A 401 -11.48 0.10 16.32
C TRP A 401 -11.28 1.33 17.21
N LYS A 402 -11.64 2.52 16.73
CA LYS A 402 -11.69 3.75 17.53
C LYS A 402 -12.55 3.56 18.78
N MET A 403 -13.74 2.97 18.63
CA MET A 403 -14.61 2.67 19.76
C MET A 403 -14.01 1.63 20.72
N LEU A 404 -13.28 0.63 20.22
CA LEU A 404 -12.57 -0.33 21.06
C LEU A 404 -11.49 0.35 21.92
N VAL A 405 -10.69 1.25 21.33
CA VAL A 405 -9.66 2.03 22.04
C VAL A 405 -10.28 2.86 23.15
N PHE A 406 -11.33 3.63 22.86
CA PHE A 406 -11.97 4.43 23.91
C PHE A 406 -12.64 3.59 25.00
N SER A 407 -13.13 2.39 24.67
CA SER A 407 -13.71 1.48 25.66
C SER A 407 -12.67 0.85 26.61
N SER A 408 -11.41 0.72 26.19
CA SER A 408 -10.32 0.20 27.02
C SER A 408 -9.66 1.27 27.89
N LEU A 409 -9.77 2.54 27.49
CA LEU A 409 -9.23 3.68 28.23
C LEU A 409 -10.22 4.19 29.29
N LYS A 410 -9.69 4.64 30.44
CA LYS A 410 -10.50 5.41 31.40
C LYS A 410 -10.45 6.91 31.02
N ASN A 411 -11.47 7.68 31.44
CA ASN A 411 -11.50 9.13 31.35
C ASN A 411 -11.79 9.72 32.75
N PRO A 412 -10.89 10.50 33.39
CA PRO A 412 -9.55 10.88 32.93
C PRO A 412 -8.62 9.67 32.74
N ILE A 413 -7.65 9.81 31.82
CA ILE A 413 -6.68 8.76 31.52
C ILE A 413 -5.76 8.59 32.74
N PRO A 414 -5.64 7.38 33.33
CA PRO A 414 -4.78 7.16 34.48
C PRO A 414 -3.34 7.29 34.00
N THR A 415 -2.63 8.30 34.46
CA THR A 415 -1.32 8.63 33.91
C THR A 415 -0.21 7.70 34.36
N GLY A 416 -0.43 6.76 35.29
CA GLY A 416 0.63 5.82 35.70
C GLY A 416 1.91 6.56 36.12
N ASN A 417 3.00 6.40 35.36
CA ASN A 417 4.28 7.10 35.56
C ASN A 417 4.39 8.46 34.83
N PHE A 418 3.37 8.88 34.07
CA PHE A 418 3.33 10.15 33.35
C PHE A 418 2.75 11.26 34.23
N SER A 419 3.24 12.49 34.09
CA SER A 419 2.69 13.66 34.78
C SER A 419 1.42 14.19 34.09
N GLY A 420 0.47 14.70 34.88
CA GLY A 420 -0.74 15.38 34.39
C GLY A 420 -2.06 14.63 34.65
N SER A 421 -3.18 15.20 34.21
CA SER A 421 -4.50 14.53 34.18
C SER A 421 -5.22 14.82 32.86
N TYR A 422 -4.99 13.94 31.88
CA TYR A 422 -5.51 14.08 30.52
C TYR A 422 -6.96 13.60 30.40
N GLN A 423 -7.78 14.43 29.76
CA GLN A 423 -9.17 14.16 29.45
C GLN A 423 -9.42 14.37 27.96
N TYR A 424 -10.18 13.47 27.35
CA TYR A 424 -10.70 13.61 25.99
C TYR A 424 -12.19 13.94 26.02
N GLY A 425 -12.71 14.45 24.91
CA GLY A 425 -14.09 14.90 24.77
C GLY A 425 -15.13 13.84 25.19
N GLY A 426 -16.25 14.29 25.74
CA GLY A 426 -17.30 13.39 26.26
C GLY A 426 -18.03 12.58 25.18
N ASP A 427 -18.01 13.05 23.92
CA ASP A 427 -18.50 12.31 22.76
C ASP A 427 -17.30 11.75 21.99
N THR A 428 -16.98 10.47 22.22
CA THR A 428 -15.84 9.79 21.61
C THR A 428 -15.99 9.61 20.10
N ALA A 429 -17.21 9.69 19.56
CA ALA A 429 -17.41 9.63 18.12
C ALA A 429 -16.79 10.84 17.40
N GLN A 430 -16.71 11.98 18.11
CA GLN A 430 -16.21 13.26 17.60
C GLN A 430 -14.72 13.48 17.84
N VAL A 431 -14.03 12.55 18.51
CA VAL A 431 -12.60 12.66 18.77
C VAL A 431 -11.83 12.09 17.57
N PRO A 432 -11.08 12.92 16.83
CA PRO A 432 -10.23 12.45 15.73
C PRO A 432 -9.22 11.44 16.23
N MET A 433 -9.07 10.31 15.54
CA MET A 433 -8.08 9.28 15.88
C MET A 433 -7.33 8.83 14.64
N LYS A 434 -6.01 9.02 14.67
CA LYS A 434 -5.09 8.49 13.67
C LYS A 434 -4.71 7.05 14.02
N PHE A 435 -4.57 6.21 13.00
CA PHE A 435 -4.01 4.86 13.10
C PHE A 435 -2.70 4.83 12.29
N LEU A 436 -1.58 5.00 12.99
CA LEU A 436 -0.25 5.05 12.41
C LEU A 436 0.23 3.62 12.17
N ALA A 437 0.47 3.24 10.92
CA ALA A 437 0.82 1.87 10.56
C ALA A 437 2.23 1.48 11.03
N VAL A 438 2.36 0.26 11.52
CA VAL A 438 3.61 -0.38 11.95
C VAL A 438 3.67 -1.77 11.31
N PRO A 439 4.42 -1.93 10.21
CA PRO A 439 4.54 -3.24 9.54
C PRO A 439 5.25 -4.27 10.42
N CYS A 440 4.98 -5.53 10.15
CA CYS A 440 5.63 -6.69 10.77
C CYS A 440 6.40 -7.50 9.73
N GLU A 441 7.39 -8.28 10.18
CA GLU A 441 8.20 -9.14 9.29
C GLU A 441 7.40 -10.19 8.51
N ASP A 442 6.23 -10.59 9.00
CA ASP A 442 5.35 -11.59 8.37
C ASP A 442 4.38 -10.99 7.34
N GLY A 443 4.53 -9.72 7.02
CA GLY A 443 3.65 -8.94 6.14
C GLY A 443 2.31 -8.56 6.75
N SER A 444 2.11 -8.82 8.05
CA SER A 444 1.01 -8.20 8.79
C SER A 444 1.35 -6.74 9.16
N VAL A 445 0.32 -5.99 9.57
CA VAL A 445 0.45 -4.63 10.07
C VAL A 445 -0.30 -4.47 11.39
N ASN A 446 0.36 -3.79 12.32
CA ASN A 446 -0.20 -3.27 13.56
C ASN A 446 -0.34 -1.76 13.47
N PHE A 447 -0.96 -1.14 14.48
CA PHE A 447 -1.10 0.31 14.50
C PHE A 447 -0.70 0.89 15.85
N VAL A 448 -0.16 2.10 15.85
CA VAL A 448 -0.20 3.01 17.00
C VAL A 448 -1.34 3.98 16.78
N THR A 449 -2.29 4.02 17.70
CA THR A 449 -3.34 5.04 17.64
C THR A 449 -2.85 6.34 18.26
N GLN A 450 -3.30 7.47 17.71
CA GLN A 450 -3.00 8.80 18.24
C GLN A 450 -4.26 9.67 18.25
N PHE A 451 -4.53 10.32 19.37
CA PHE A 451 -5.61 11.31 19.50
C PHE A 451 -5.25 12.39 20.52
N GLN A 452 -5.90 13.56 20.41
CA GLN A 452 -5.67 14.68 21.32
C GLN A 452 -6.42 14.50 22.66
N ALA A 453 -5.76 14.87 23.75
CA ALA A 453 -6.36 15.00 25.07
C ALA A 453 -5.82 16.26 25.78
N THR A 454 -6.59 16.81 26.72
CA THR A 454 -6.24 18.03 27.45
C THR A 454 -5.87 17.71 28.90
N ASP A 455 -4.71 18.17 29.35
CA ASP A 455 -4.33 18.17 30.76
C ASP A 455 -5.04 19.30 31.51
N SER A 456 -6.02 18.92 32.32
CA SER A 456 -6.84 19.83 33.11
C SER A 456 -6.14 20.41 34.35
N THR A 457 -4.93 19.93 34.68
CA THR A 457 -4.18 20.41 35.86
C THR A 457 -3.36 21.66 35.58
N ILE A 458 -3.19 22.04 34.31
CA ILE A 458 -2.44 23.21 33.87
C ILE A 458 -3.44 24.35 33.58
N ASN A 459 -3.24 25.51 34.23
CA ASN A 459 -4.20 26.63 34.23
C ASN A 459 -3.80 27.74 33.20
N PRO A 460 -4.73 28.65 32.83
CA PRO A 460 -5.13 29.08 31.47
C PRO A 460 -4.07 29.54 30.45
N PRO A 461 -4.46 29.53 29.14
CA PRO A 461 -5.86 29.70 28.70
C PRO A 461 -6.80 28.47 28.72
N ALA A 462 -6.34 27.23 28.51
CA ALA A 462 -7.28 26.11 28.25
C ALA A 462 -6.83 24.69 28.70
N GLY A 463 -5.82 24.54 29.57
CA GLY A 463 -5.12 23.25 29.76
C GLY A 463 -4.02 23.05 28.72
N GLN A 464 -3.14 22.06 28.88
CA GLN A 464 -2.14 21.70 27.86
C GLN A 464 -2.66 20.55 27.00
N ILE A 465 -2.58 20.66 25.67
CA ILE A 465 -2.88 19.58 24.75
C ILE A 465 -1.69 18.62 24.69
N GLY A 466 -1.99 17.33 24.84
CA GLY A 466 -1.08 16.23 24.60
C GLY A 466 -1.70 15.22 23.64
N TYR A 467 -0.84 14.44 22.99
CA TYR A 467 -1.20 13.42 22.00
C TYR A 467 -1.06 12.05 22.65
N VAL A 468 -2.18 11.44 22.98
CA VAL A 468 -2.24 10.13 23.64
C VAL A 468 -1.97 9.07 22.60
N MET A 469 -1.07 8.13 22.93
CA MET A 469 -0.70 7.04 22.04
C MET A 469 -1.03 5.68 22.67
N THR A 470 -1.64 4.80 21.88
CA THR A 470 -1.87 3.41 22.28
C THR A 470 -1.36 2.43 21.25
N ASP A 471 -0.78 1.35 21.71
CA ASP A 471 -0.48 0.19 20.88
C ASP A 471 -1.76 -0.54 20.49
N PHE A 472 -1.88 -0.92 19.22
CA PHE A 472 -3.03 -1.60 18.64
C PHE A 472 -2.57 -2.78 17.76
N ASN A 473 -2.24 -3.88 18.42
CA ASN A 473 -1.77 -5.11 17.79
C ASN A 473 -2.91 -5.92 17.15
N VAL A 474 -3.34 -5.52 15.96
CA VAL A 474 -4.39 -6.22 15.20
C VAL A 474 -3.83 -7.38 14.36
N GLY A 475 -2.56 -7.31 13.97
CA GLY A 475 -1.88 -8.28 13.11
C GLY A 475 -2.66 -8.53 11.82
N TRP A 476 -3.21 -7.49 11.19
CA TRP A 476 -3.97 -7.64 9.96
C TRP A 476 -3.00 -7.92 8.82
N ASN A 477 -3.21 -9.01 8.08
CA ASN A 477 -2.33 -9.41 6.99
C ASN A 477 -3.14 -9.48 5.69
N PRO A 478 -2.88 -8.62 4.69
CA PRO A 478 -3.68 -8.57 3.47
C PRO A 478 -3.67 -9.92 2.73
N ALA A 479 -2.56 -10.66 2.73
CA ALA A 479 -2.45 -11.96 2.07
C ALA A 479 -3.46 -13.01 2.59
N THR A 480 -3.93 -12.87 3.84
CA THR A 480 -4.91 -13.80 4.45
C THR A 480 -6.26 -13.19 4.80
N ASP A 481 -6.29 -11.89 5.11
CA ASP A 481 -7.45 -11.20 5.65
C ASP A 481 -8.23 -10.44 4.55
N PHE A 482 -7.59 -10.07 3.43
CA PHE A 482 -8.25 -9.46 2.28
C PHE A 482 -8.80 -10.55 1.35
N LYS A 483 -10.11 -10.81 1.47
CA LYS A 483 -10.81 -11.92 0.80
C LYS A 483 -11.72 -11.48 -0.34
N LYS A 484 -11.70 -10.20 -0.70
CA LYS A 484 -12.49 -9.67 -1.81
C LYS A 484 -11.92 -10.24 -3.11
N HIS A 485 -12.80 -10.69 -4.01
CA HIS A 485 -12.43 -11.08 -5.36
C HIS A 485 -11.94 -9.88 -6.16
N VAL A 486 -10.72 -9.96 -6.68
CA VAL A 486 -10.10 -8.97 -7.54
C VAL A 486 -10.17 -9.45 -8.99
N ILE A 487 -10.52 -8.52 -9.88
CA ILE A 487 -10.50 -8.74 -11.32
C ILE A 487 -9.53 -7.73 -11.92
N VAL A 488 -8.38 -8.21 -12.39
CA VAL A 488 -7.42 -7.43 -13.16
C VAL A 488 -7.83 -7.50 -14.63
N SER A 489 -8.65 -6.54 -15.06
CA SER A 489 -9.16 -6.51 -16.44
C SER A 489 -8.17 -5.88 -17.43
N ASP A 490 -7.31 -5.00 -16.94
CA ASP A 490 -6.30 -4.26 -17.69
C ASP A 490 -5.00 -4.34 -16.89
N ARG A 491 -3.91 -4.83 -17.51
CA ARG A 491 -2.62 -4.96 -16.85
C ARG A 491 -1.86 -3.64 -16.81
N ASN A 492 -2.29 -2.64 -17.57
CA ASN A 492 -1.69 -1.31 -17.64
C ASN A 492 -0.15 -1.39 -17.84
N GLU A 493 0.30 -2.28 -18.71
CA GLU A 493 1.71 -2.56 -19.03
C GLU A 493 2.56 -3.04 -17.83
N SER A 494 1.93 -3.55 -16.78
CA SER A 494 2.62 -4.04 -15.59
C SER A 494 3.52 -5.25 -15.86
N THR A 495 4.67 -5.27 -15.18
CA THR A 495 5.59 -6.41 -15.13
C THR A 495 5.50 -7.21 -13.82
N VAL A 496 4.77 -6.71 -12.81
CA VAL A 496 4.58 -7.36 -11.52
C VAL A 496 3.16 -7.08 -11.03
N MET A 497 2.37 -8.14 -10.85
CA MET A 497 1.00 -8.07 -10.36
C MET A 497 0.79 -9.04 -9.19
N ARG A 498 -0.08 -8.65 -8.27
CA ARG A 498 -0.50 -9.51 -7.16
C ARG A 498 -1.96 -9.33 -6.79
N THR A 499 -2.56 -10.40 -6.28
CA THR A 499 -3.82 -10.35 -5.53
C THR A 499 -3.67 -11.09 -4.19
N TRP A 500 -4.78 -11.45 -3.51
CA TRP A 500 -4.72 -11.86 -2.09
C TRP A 500 -5.52 -13.13 -1.83
N ALA A 501 -6.43 -13.16 -0.85
CA ALA A 501 -7.15 -14.37 -0.47
C ALA A 501 -8.51 -14.55 -1.15
N GLY A 502 -8.78 -13.76 -2.19
CA GLY A 502 -9.95 -13.91 -3.04
C GLY A 502 -9.77 -15.06 -4.04
N ASN A 503 -10.86 -15.44 -4.72
CA ASN A 503 -10.75 -16.18 -5.98
C ASN A 503 -10.63 -15.14 -7.09
N ASP A 504 -9.40 -14.85 -7.51
CA ASP A 504 -9.07 -13.69 -8.31
C ASP A 504 -8.91 -14.04 -9.79
N THR A 505 -9.09 -13.05 -10.67
CA THR A 505 -9.07 -13.24 -12.13
C THR A 505 -8.15 -12.23 -12.80
N PHE A 506 -7.26 -12.73 -13.66
CA PHE A 506 -6.35 -11.91 -14.47
C PHE A 506 -6.68 -12.05 -15.95
N TYR A 507 -6.88 -10.94 -16.64
CA TYR A 507 -6.99 -10.88 -18.09
C TYR A 507 -5.66 -10.43 -18.71
N ASP A 508 -5.49 -10.60 -20.03
CA ASP A 508 -4.26 -10.32 -20.77
C ASP A 508 -4.25 -8.98 -21.54
N ALA A 509 -5.21 -8.09 -21.27
CA ALA A 509 -5.26 -6.78 -21.91
C ALA A 509 -4.10 -5.87 -21.47
N ASN A 510 -3.48 -5.19 -22.44
CA ASN A 510 -2.32 -4.32 -22.25
C ASN A 510 -1.18 -4.99 -21.45
N ALA A 511 -0.93 -6.27 -21.74
CA ALA A 511 0.23 -6.98 -21.20
C ALA A 511 1.55 -6.32 -21.64
N ASN A 512 2.56 -6.36 -20.76
CA ASN A 512 3.89 -5.92 -21.10
C ASN A 512 4.57 -6.95 -22.03
N SER A 513 5.30 -6.47 -23.04
CA SER A 513 6.12 -7.33 -23.91
C SER A 513 7.28 -8.04 -23.18
N GLY A 514 7.67 -7.53 -22.01
CA GLY A 514 8.63 -8.12 -21.09
C GLY A 514 8.04 -9.23 -20.23
N SER A 515 8.91 -9.89 -19.44
CA SER A 515 8.47 -10.92 -18.49
C SER A 515 7.59 -10.30 -17.41
N THR A 516 6.40 -10.85 -17.21
CA THR A 516 5.41 -10.35 -16.25
C THR A 516 5.18 -11.40 -15.16
N HIS A 517 5.42 -11.04 -13.91
CA HIS A 517 5.17 -11.92 -12.76
C HIS A 517 3.76 -11.68 -12.24
N ILE A 518 2.97 -12.74 -12.11
CA ILE A 518 1.58 -12.68 -11.64
C ILE A 518 1.43 -13.62 -10.45
N ASP A 519 1.13 -13.08 -9.27
CA ASP A 519 0.84 -13.87 -8.09
C ASP A 519 -0.64 -13.74 -7.69
N GLY A 520 -1.40 -14.84 -7.81
CA GLY A 520 -2.81 -14.86 -7.44
C GLY A 520 -3.08 -14.82 -5.93
N GLY A 521 -2.05 -15.00 -5.09
CA GLY A 521 -2.24 -15.11 -3.63
C GLY A 521 -2.91 -16.43 -3.22
N LEU A 522 -3.71 -16.39 -2.15
CA LEU A 522 -4.52 -17.55 -1.74
C LEU A 522 -5.78 -17.66 -2.60
N GLY A 523 -6.61 -18.68 -2.35
CA GLY A 523 -7.87 -18.87 -3.10
C GLY A 523 -7.71 -19.64 -4.41
N LEU A 524 -8.78 -19.63 -5.21
CA LEU A 524 -8.87 -20.30 -6.50
C LEU A 524 -8.77 -19.27 -7.62
N ASN A 525 -7.55 -19.06 -8.10
CA ASN A 525 -7.22 -17.99 -9.02
C ASN A 525 -7.18 -18.49 -10.46
N LYS A 526 -7.55 -17.57 -11.37
CA LYS A 526 -7.64 -17.86 -12.81
C LYS A 526 -6.91 -16.80 -13.63
N SER A 527 -6.19 -17.27 -14.64
CA SER A 527 -5.68 -16.41 -15.71
C SER A 527 -6.41 -16.70 -17.03
N ILE A 528 -6.91 -15.65 -17.67
CA ILE A 528 -7.70 -15.70 -18.90
C ILE A 528 -6.90 -15.06 -20.02
N TYR A 529 -6.72 -15.82 -21.09
CA TYR A 529 -5.97 -15.45 -22.28
C TYR A 529 -6.91 -15.32 -23.47
N SER A 530 -6.79 -14.21 -24.20
CA SER A 530 -7.68 -13.82 -25.30
C SER A 530 -7.48 -14.62 -26.60
N GLY A 531 -6.42 -15.44 -26.69
CA GLY A 531 -6.11 -16.28 -27.84
C GLY A 531 -6.57 -17.74 -27.71
N LEU A 532 -6.38 -18.49 -28.79
CA LEU A 532 -6.51 -19.95 -28.78
C LEU A 532 -5.37 -20.58 -27.96
N ARG A 533 -5.59 -21.71 -27.30
CA ARG A 533 -4.55 -22.44 -26.55
C ARG A 533 -3.31 -22.71 -27.39
N SER A 534 -3.48 -23.00 -28.69
CA SER A 534 -2.37 -23.27 -29.62
C SER A 534 -1.46 -22.08 -29.93
N ASN A 535 -1.86 -20.86 -29.57
CA ASN A 535 -1.04 -19.65 -29.71
C ASN A 535 -0.06 -19.45 -28.56
N TYR A 536 -0.15 -20.27 -27.50
CA TYR A 536 0.64 -20.15 -26.30
C TYR A 536 1.49 -21.40 -26.08
N ASN A 537 2.74 -21.19 -25.67
CA ASN A 537 3.59 -22.24 -25.13
C ASN A 537 3.49 -22.21 -23.59
N LEU A 538 3.24 -23.37 -22.98
CA LEU A 538 3.09 -23.52 -21.54
C LEU A 538 4.22 -24.40 -21.03
N ASP A 539 4.89 -23.93 -19.99
CA ASP A 539 5.80 -24.73 -19.17
C ASP A 539 5.27 -24.71 -17.73
N LEU A 540 4.68 -25.81 -17.29
CA LEU A 540 4.01 -25.90 -15.98
C LEU A 540 4.97 -26.17 -14.81
N ASP A 541 6.23 -26.49 -15.08
CA ASP A 541 7.26 -26.79 -14.06
C ASP A 541 8.48 -25.88 -14.24
N PHE A 542 8.24 -24.63 -14.65
CA PHE A 542 9.29 -23.66 -14.89
C PHE A 542 9.90 -23.19 -13.56
N PHE A 543 11.22 -23.06 -13.53
CA PHE A 543 11.94 -22.51 -12.37
C PHE A 543 12.50 -21.14 -12.73
N ASP A 544 12.00 -20.09 -12.09
CA ASP A 544 12.40 -18.70 -12.35
C ASP A 544 13.75 -18.29 -11.71
N GLY A 545 14.39 -19.23 -11.01
CA GLY A 545 15.59 -19.00 -10.22
C GLY A 545 15.34 -18.96 -8.72
N SER A 546 14.09 -18.77 -8.29
CA SER A 546 13.68 -18.61 -6.90
C SER A 546 12.61 -19.61 -6.47
N LYS A 547 11.60 -19.86 -7.33
CA LYS A 547 10.49 -20.79 -7.06
C LYS A 547 10.02 -21.47 -8.36
N SER A 548 9.29 -22.58 -8.21
CA SER A 548 8.57 -23.19 -9.34
C SER A 548 7.32 -22.37 -9.64
N VAL A 549 7.12 -22.03 -10.92
CA VAL A 549 6.03 -21.22 -11.45
C VAL A 549 5.56 -21.80 -12.79
N VAL A 550 4.45 -21.31 -13.31
CA VAL A 550 4.02 -21.62 -14.68
C VAL A 550 4.47 -20.53 -15.63
N SER A 551 5.23 -20.86 -16.67
CA SER A 551 5.55 -19.92 -17.75
C SER A 551 4.55 -20.05 -18.89
N ILE A 552 4.01 -18.91 -19.34
CA ILE A 552 3.13 -18.81 -20.51
C ILE A 552 3.72 -17.80 -21.48
N THR A 553 4.10 -18.25 -22.67
CA THR A 553 4.66 -17.40 -23.73
C THR A 553 3.76 -17.42 -24.94
N GLY A 554 3.35 -16.24 -25.41
CA GLY A 554 2.63 -16.06 -26.66
C GLY A 554 3.56 -16.25 -27.86
N ASN A 555 2.98 -16.59 -29.01
CA ASN A 555 3.68 -16.53 -30.30
C ASN A 555 3.90 -15.08 -30.75
N ASP A 556 4.53 -14.87 -31.91
CA ASP A 556 4.84 -13.54 -32.45
C ASP A 556 3.62 -12.60 -32.61
N GLN A 557 2.39 -13.11 -32.52
CA GLN A 557 1.16 -12.33 -32.58
C GLN A 557 0.59 -11.95 -31.20
N MET A 558 1.05 -12.60 -30.13
CA MET A 558 0.58 -12.40 -28.77
C MET A 558 1.77 -11.94 -27.91
N GLU A 559 1.80 -10.67 -27.52
CA GLU A 559 2.86 -10.09 -26.68
C GLU A 559 2.73 -10.52 -25.21
N ILE A 560 2.77 -11.84 -24.97
CA ILE A 560 2.57 -12.46 -23.66
C ILE A 560 3.85 -13.19 -23.24
N ASN A 561 4.32 -12.89 -22.03
CA ASN A 561 5.43 -13.58 -21.39
C ASN A 561 5.19 -13.56 -19.87
N ASP A 562 4.35 -14.47 -19.40
CA ASP A 562 3.87 -14.49 -18.03
C ASP A 562 4.56 -15.58 -17.20
N LEU A 563 4.83 -15.27 -15.94
CA LEU A 563 5.28 -16.18 -14.90
C LEU A 563 4.23 -16.19 -13.80
N LEU A 564 3.48 -17.28 -13.70
CA LEU A 564 2.31 -17.40 -12.85
C LEU A 564 2.65 -18.16 -11.56
N ALA A 565 2.40 -17.52 -10.43
CA ALA A 565 2.39 -18.13 -9.11
C ALA A 565 0.95 -18.16 -8.57
N ASN A 566 0.63 -19.23 -7.84
CA ASN A 566 -0.66 -19.39 -7.18
C ASN A 566 -1.90 -19.26 -8.10
N ILE A 567 -1.79 -19.69 -9.34
CA ILE A 567 -2.90 -19.82 -10.30
C ILE A 567 -3.28 -21.30 -10.43
N GLN A 568 -4.58 -21.61 -10.38
CA GLN A 568 -5.07 -22.99 -10.50
C GLN A 568 -5.79 -23.24 -11.83
N ARG A 569 -6.27 -22.18 -12.50
CA ARG A 569 -7.07 -22.28 -13.73
C ARG A 569 -6.48 -21.40 -14.83
N LEU A 570 -6.37 -21.95 -16.03
CA LEU A 570 -6.04 -21.24 -17.25
C LEU A 570 -7.24 -21.33 -18.20
N GLU A 571 -7.65 -20.22 -18.78
CA GLU A 571 -8.76 -20.16 -19.71
C GLU A 571 -8.31 -19.51 -21.02
N PHE A 572 -8.53 -20.22 -22.12
CA PHE A 572 -8.28 -19.77 -23.49
C PHE A 572 -9.62 -19.73 -24.22
N VAL A 573 -9.65 -19.12 -25.41
CA VAL A 573 -10.88 -19.01 -26.21
C VAL A 573 -11.52 -20.36 -26.53
N ASP A 574 -10.72 -21.40 -26.75
CA ASP A 574 -11.17 -22.73 -27.18
C ASP A 574 -11.09 -23.81 -26.10
N ARG A 575 -10.37 -23.60 -24.99
CA ARG A 575 -10.08 -24.62 -23.97
C ARG A 575 -9.85 -24.02 -22.59
N LYS A 576 -10.09 -24.82 -21.55
CA LYS A 576 -9.68 -24.51 -20.18
C LYS A 576 -8.79 -25.62 -19.62
N ILE A 577 -7.82 -25.24 -18.79
CA ILE A 577 -6.84 -26.15 -18.22
C ILE A 577 -6.74 -25.88 -16.72
N ALA A 578 -6.92 -26.93 -15.92
CA ALA A 578 -6.63 -26.90 -14.49
C ALA A 578 -5.20 -27.41 -14.25
N ILE A 579 -4.41 -26.68 -13.45
CA ILE A 579 -2.96 -26.90 -13.30
C ILE A 579 -2.55 -27.30 -11.88
N ASP A 580 -3.47 -27.32 -10.93
CA ASP A 580 -3.26 -27.71 -9.54
C ASP A 580 -3.29 -29.23 -9.35
N MET A 581 -2.32 -29.95 -9.92
CA MET A 581 -2.23 -31.42 -9.75
C MET A 581 -1.96 -31.86 -8.30
N GLY A 582 -1.47 -30.96 -7.44
CA GLY A 582 -1.41 -31.16 -5.99
C GLY A 582 -2.72 -30.86 -5.25
N GLY A 583 -3.70 -30.26 -5.94
CA GLY A 583 -4.98 -29.78 -5.40
C GLY A 583 -6.20 -30.46 -6.02
N ASN A 584 -7.22 -29.67 -6.35
CA ASN A 584 -8.53 -30.15 -6.77
C ASN A 584 -8.46 -30.89 -8.12
N ALA A 585 -7.66 -30.40 -9.07
CA ALA A 585 -7.53 -31.09 -10.36
C ALA A 585 -6.88 -32.47 -10.25
N GLY A 586 -5.85 -32.62 -9.40
CA GLY A 586 -5.28 -33.93 -9.10
C GLY A 586 -6.26 -34.88 -8.43
N GLN A 587 -7.08 -34.38 -7.51
CA GLN A 587 -8.15 -35.16 -6.87
C GLN A 587 -9.18 -35.64 -7.89
N VAL A 588 -9.65 -34.76 -8.79
CA VAL A 588 -10.58 -35.11 -9.86
C VAL A 588 -9.98 -36.17 -10.78
N ALA A 589 -8.76 -35.97 -11.28
CA ALA A 589 -8.10 -36.93 -12.17
C ALA A 589 -8.00 -38.33 -11.55
N LYS A 590 -7.60 -38.40 -10.27
CA LYS A 590 -7.50 -39.67 -9.53
C LYS A 590 -8.85 -40.37 -9.38
N LEU A 591 -9.91 -39.63 -9.02
CA LEU A 591 -11.25 -40.22 -8.89
C LEU A 591 -11.78 -40.70 -10.24
N LEU A 592 -11.57 -39.93 -11.30
CA LEU A 592 -11.98 -40.34 -12.65
C LEU A 592 -11.28 -41.64 -13.06
N GLY A 593 -9.96 -41.74 -12.85
CA GLY A 593 -9.19 -42.96 -13.09
C GLY A 593 -9.70 -44.16 -12.31
N ALA A 594 -9.95 -44.00 -11.01
CA ALA A 594 -10.36 -45.09 -10.14
C ALA A 594 -11.81 -45.56 -10.37
N VAL A 595 -12.73 -44.64 -10.69
CA VAL A 595 -14.16 -44.94 -10.78
C VAL A 595 -14.61 -45.22 -12.21
N PHE A 596 -14.08 -44.49 -13.19
CA PHE A 596 -14.52 -44.57 -14.59
C PHE A 596 -13.43 -45.12 -15.54
N GLY A 597 -12.27 -45.47 -15.00
CA GLY A 597 -11.11 -45.97 -15.75
C GLY A 597 -10.20 -44.84 -16.23
N SER A 598 -8.96 -45.18 -16.60
CA SER A 598 -7.92 -44.17 -16.88
C SER A 598 -8.26 -43.20 -18.00
N GLY A 599 -8.95 -43.65 -19.06
CA GLY A 599 -9.38 -42.78 -20.17
C GLY A 599 -10.39 -41.70 -19.78
N ALA A 600 -11.00 -41.78 -18.59
CA ALA A 600 -11.96 -40.79 -18.14
C ALA A 600 -11.33 -39.42 -17.84
N VAL A 601 -10.00 -39.34 -17.65
CA VAL A 601 -9.30 -38.05 -17.47
C VAL A 601 -9.30 -37.19 -18.73
N GLU A 602 -9.60 -37.76 -19.90
CA GLU A 602 -9.79 -37.03 -21.17
C GLU A 602 -11.23 -36.52 -21.36
N ASN A 603 -12.16 -36.88 -20.47
CA ASN A 603 -13.54 -36.42 -20.54
C ASN A 603 -13.69 -35.06 -19.83
N ALA A 604 -13.49 -33.99 -20.59
CA ALA A 604 -13.51 -32.61 -20.11
C ALA A 604 -14.84 -32.22 -19.40
N GLU A 605 -15.98 -32.83 -19.74
CA GLU A 605 -17.25 -32.60 -19.04
C GLU A 605 -17.21 -33.18 -17.61
N TYR A 606 -16.71 -34.41 -17.47
CA TYR A 606 -16.60 -35.05 -16.16
C TYR A 606 -15.54 -34.38 -15.28
N VAL A 607 -14.45 -33.93 -15.89
CA VAL A 607 -13.45 -33.10 -15.20
C VAL A 607 -14.11 -31.82 -14.70
N GLY A 608 -14.80 -31.08 -15.56
CA GLY A 608 -15.47 -29.83 -15.21
C GLY A 608 -16.44 -29.99 -14.05
N VAL A 609 -17.30 -31.01 -14.10
CA VAL A 609 -18.24 -31.33 -12.99
C VAL A 609 -17.49 -31.62 -11.69
N GLY A 610 -16.40 -32.41 -11.74
CA GLY A 610 -15.60 -32.71 -10.56
C GLY A 610 -14.95 -31.47 -9.96
N LEU A 611 -14.37 -30.62 -10.80
CA LEU A 611 -13.74 -29.36 -10.41
C LEU A 611 -14.76 -28.40 -9.79
N ASP A 612 -15.90 -28.18 -10.45
CA ASP A 612 -16.96 -27.29 -9.97
C ASP A 612 -17.43 -27.68 -8.55
N LEU A 613 -17.53 -28.98 -8.28
CA LEU A 613 -17.95 -29.48 -6.96
C LEU A 613 -16.88 -29.27 -5.89
N LEU A 614 -15.60 -29.58 -6.17
CA LEU A 614 -14.51 -29.36 -5.21
C LEU A 614 -14.25 -27.86 -4.98
N ASP A 615 -14.29 -27.06 -6.05
CA ASP A 615 -14.09 -25.61 -6.00
C ASP A 615 -15.23 -24.92 -5.24
N ALA A 616 -16.44 -25.49 -5.25
CA ALA A 616 -17.56 -25.08 -4.41
C ALA A 616 -17.48 -25.58 -2.95
N GLY A 617 -16.42 -26.31 -2.58
CA GLY A 617 -16.16 -26.76 -1.21
C GLY A 617 -16.66 -28.17 -0.86
N MET A 618 -17.08 -28.98 -1.84
CA MET A 618 -17.36 -30.41 -1.59
C MET A 618 -16.10 -31.12 -1.10
N SER A 619 -16.23 -32.00 -0.11
CA SER A 619 -15.08 -32.78 0.35
C SER A 619 -14.68 -33.84 -0.68
N TYR A 620 -13.39 -34.16 -0.75
CA TYR A 620 -12.85 -35.21 -1.63
C TYR A 620 -13.57 -36.55 -1.46
N THR A 621 -13.88 -36.91 -0.20
CA THR A 621 -14.60 -38.15 0.15
C THR A 621 -16.05 -38.15 -0.34
N ASP A 622 -16.74 -37.01 -0.25
CA ASP A 622 -18.12 -36.89 -0.72
C ASP A 622 -18.19 -36.93 -2.25
N LEU A 623 -17.24 -36.29 -2.94
CA LEU A 623 -17.11 -36.39 -4.39
C LEU A 623 -16.83 -37.84 -4.82
N ALA A 624 -15.98 -38.56 -4.07
CA ALA A 624 -15.70 -39.96 -4.35
C ALA A 624 -16.96 -40.85 -4.22
N ALA A 625 -17.77 -40.63 -3.18
CA ALA A 625 -19.05 -41.32 -3.01
C ALA A 625 -20.04 -40.97 -4.14
N LEU A 626 -20.10 -39.69 -4.54
CA LEU A 626 -20.92 -39.24 -5.65
C LEU A 626 -20.50 -39.91 -6.96
N ALA A 627 -19.20 -39.94 -7.27
CA ALA A 627 -18.67 -40.56 -8.48
C ALA A 627 -19.09 -42.04 -8.59
N VAL A 628 -18.94 -42.81 -7.50
CA VAL A 628 -19.39 -44.22 -7.49
C VAL A 628 -20.90 -44.32 -7.68
N SER A 629 -21.69 -43.46 -7.02
CA SER A 629 -23.15 -43.49 -7.14
C SER A 629 -23.65 -43.28 -8.59
N VAL A 630 -22.94 -42.47 -9.38
CA VAL A 630 -23.25 -42.20 -10.79
C VAL A 630 -23.06 -43.45 -11.65
N THR A 631 -22.20 -44.39 -11.25
CA THR A 631 -22.03 -45.68 -11.95
C THR A 631 -23.20 -46.64 -11.72
N GLY A 632 -24.07 -46.38 -10.72
CA GLY A 632 -25.12 -47.29 -10.28
C GLY A 632 -24.66 -48.41 -9.35
N ASN A 633 -23.36 -48.50 -9.04
CA ASN A 633 -22.84 -49.46 -8.08
C ASN A 633 -23.08 -48.97 -6.65
N SER A 634 -23.66 -49.84 -5.83
CA SER A 634 -23.94 -49.52 -4.42
C SER A 634 -23.67 -50.68 -3.45
N SER A 635 -23.44 -51.90 -3.95
CA SER A 635 -23.11 -53.04 -3.09
C SER A 635 -21.60 -53.08 -2.82
N PRO A 636 -21.16 -53.49 -1.61
CA PRO A 636 -19.73 -53.63 -1.31
C PRO A 636 -18.94 -54.48 -2.30
N THR A 637 -19.55 -55.55 -2.82
CA THR A 637 -18.92 -56.40 -3.84
C THR A 637 -18.70 -55.64 -5.14
N ASP A 638 -19.73 -54.94 -5.63
CA ASP A 638 -19.68 -54.27 -6.93
C ASP A 638 -18.71 -53.08 -6.89
N VAL A 639 -18.71 -52.32 -5.80
CA VAL A 639 -17.77 -51.21 -5.57
C VAL A 639 -16.32 -51.73 -5.54
N CYS A 640 -16.03 -52.80 -4.79
CA CYS A 640 -14.67 -53.35 -4.74
C CYS A 640 -14.22 -53.89 -6.10
N ASN A 641 -15.10 -54.56 -6.86
CA ASN A 641 -14.78 -55.04 -8.20
C ASN A 641 -14.50 -53.88 -9.17
N LEU A 642 -15.36 -52.85 -9.16
CA LEU A 642 -15.20 -51.65 -9.98
C LEU A 642 -13.83 -50.99 -9.76
N LEU A 643 -13.53 -50.68 -8.49
CA LEU A 643 -12.29 -50.00 -8.13
C LEU A 643 -11.07 -50.87 -8.45
N TRP A 644 -11.14 -52.17 -8.17
CA TRP A 644 -10.03 -53.08 -8.46
C TRP A 644 -9.76 -53.18 -9.96
N GLU A 645 -10.79 -53.35 -10.79
CA GLU A 645 -10.62 -53.48 -12.23
C GLU A 645 -9.98 -52.22 -12.83
N ASN A 646 -10.43 -51.02 -12.43
CA ASN A 646 -9.90 -49.76 -12.94
C ASN A 646 -8.49 -49.44 -12.41
N VAL A 647 -8.21 -49.74 -11.14
CA VAL A 647 -6.92 -49.41 -10.51
C VAL A 647 -5.84 -50.45 -10.82
N ILE A 648 -6.19 -51.74 -10.86
CA ILE A 648 -5.23 -52.84 -11.10
C ILE A 648 -5.18 -53.21 -12.59
N GLY A 649 -6.22 -52.91 -13.37
CA GLY A 649 -6.31 -53.22 -14.80
C GLY A 649 -6.68 -54.66 -15.11
N THR A 650 -7.08 -55.46 -14.10
CA THR A 650 -7.52 -56.85 -14.26
C THR A 650 -8.73 -57.15 -13.39
N PRO A 651 -9.65 -58.04 -13.79
CA PRO A 651 -10.78 -58.44 -12.96
C PRO A 651 -10.33 -59.01 -11.61
N ALA A 652 -11.00 -58.61 -10.54
CA ALA A 652 -10.69 -59.10 -9.19
C ALA A 652 -11.18 -60.53 -8.97
N THR A 653 -10.44 -61.32 -8.20
CA THR A 653 -10.96 -62.55 -7.61
C THR A 653 -11.68 -62.26 -6.29
N ASN A 654 -12.50 -63.20 -5.81
CA ASN A 654 -13.14 -63.06 -4.49
C ASN A 654 -12.12 -62.90 -3.35
N THR A 655 -10.91 -63.43 -3.50
CA THR A 655 -9.84 -63.30 -2.49
C THR A 655 -9.24 -61.90 -2.50
N ASP A 656 -9.14 -61.28 -3.68
CA ASP A 656 -8.59 -59.93 -3.85
C ASP A 656 -9.45 -58.88 -3.16
N ILE A 657 -10.77 -58.94 -3.35
CA ILE A 657 -11.70 -57.96 -2.77
C ILE A 657 -12.13 -58.26 -1.35
N ALA A 658 -11.90 -59.47 -0.83
CA ALA A 658 -12.40 -59.88 0.49
C ALA A 658 -12.04 -58.92 1.64
N PRO A 659 -10.79 -58.40 1.75
CA PRO A 659 -10.44 -57.47 2.81
C PRO A 659 -11.21 -56.15 2.73
N PHE A 660 -11.31 -55.56 1.54
CA PHE A 660 -11.98 -54.27 1.32
C PHE A 660 -13.49 -54.39 1.45
N LYS A 661 -14.05 -55.51 0.97
CA LYS A 661 -15.48 -55.81 1.13
C LYS A 661 -15.86 -55.93 2.60
N ALA A 662 -15.05 -56.62 3.41
CA ALA A 662 -15.28 -56.72 4.85
C ALA A 662 -15.26 -55.33 5.53
N MET A 663 -14.34 -54.44 5.13
CA MET A 663 -14.30 -53.07 5.66
C MET A 663 -15.59 -52.28 5.35
N LEU A 664 -16.18 -52.46 4.17
CA LEU A 664 -17.46 -51.85 3.81
C LEU A 664 -18.65 -52.50 4.53
N ASP A 665 -18.70 -53.84 4.58
CA ASP A 665 -19.78 -54.59 5.24
C ASP A 665 -19.86 -54.29 6.74
N ASP A 666 -18.70 -54.18 7.39
CA ASP A 666 -18.58 -53.89 8.83
C ASP A 666 -18.75 -52.39 9.14
N GLY A 667 -18.88 -51.54 8.12
CA GLY A 667 -18.98 -50.08 8.25
C GLY A 667 -17.71 -49.40 8.76
N GLN A 668 -16.55 -50.06 8.64
CA GLN A 668 -15.24 -49.49 9.01
C GLN A 668 -14.83 -48.37 8.06
N LEU A 669 -15.19 -48.49 6.78
CA LEU A 669 -15.04 -47.46 5.77
C LEU A 669 -16.39 -47.21 5.08
N SER A 670 -16.64 -45.96 4.70
CA SER A 670 -17.67 -45.63 3.73
C SER A 670 -17.21 -45.93 2.30
N ILE A 671 -18.15 -45.99 1.35
CA ILE A 671 -17.83 -46.11 -0.09
C ILE A 671 -16.90 -44.98 -0.53
N GLY A 672 -17.16 -43.74 -0.09
CA GLY A 672 -16.30 -42.59 -0.39
C GLY A 672 -14.87 -42.81 0.13
N GLN A 673 -14.72 -43.25 1.37
CA GLN A 673 -13.40 -43.48 1.98
C GLN A 673 -12.61 -44.61 1.30
N LEU A 674 -13.26 -45.72 0.92
CA LEU A 674 -12.57 -46.76 0.17
C LEU A 674 -12.17 -46.27 -1.23
N THR A 675 -13.04 -45.48 -1.87
CA THR A 675 -12.79 -44.93 -3.21
C THR A 675 -11.61 -43.95 -3.20
N THR A 676 -11.52 -43.05 -2.20
CA THR A 676 -10.36 -42.16 -2.06
C THR A 676 -9.07 -42.95 -1.86
N LEU A 677 -9.10 -44.03 -1.06
CA LEU A 677 -7.93 -44.89 -0.86
C LEU A 677 -7.50 -45.57 -2.16
N ALA A 678 -8.44 -46.06 -2.97
CA ALA A 678 -8.16 -46.65 -4.27
C ALA A 678 -7.59 -45.60 -5.26
N ALA A 679 -8.16 -44.40 -5.26
CA ALA A 679 -7.77 -43.29 -6.10
C ALA A 679 -6.35 -42.77 -5.82
N ASP A 680 -5.92 -42.77 -4.55
CA ASP A 680 -4.58 -42.32 -4.13
C ASP A 680 -3.48 -43.39 -4.24
N THR A 681 -3.78 -44.57 -4.77
CA THR A 681 -2.76 -45.60 -5.00
C THR A 681 -1.77 -45.19 -6.09
N SER A 682 -0.52 -45.64 -5.96
CA SER A 682 0.49 -45.48 -7.01
C SER A 682 0.12 -46.20 -8.32
N PHE A 683 -0.68 -47.27 -8.23
CA PHE A 683 -1.23 -47.95 -9.40
C PHE A 683 -2.14 -47.01 -10.20
N ASN A 684 -3.12 -46.38 -9.55
CA ASN A 684 -4.01 -45.44 -10.22
C ASN A 684 -3.26 -44.22 -10.76
N ALA A 685 -2.34 -43.65 -9.96
CA ALA A 685 -1.51 -42.52 -10.40
C ALA A 685 -0.68 -42.86 -11.65
N SER A 686 -0.21 -44.10 -11.78
CA SER A 686 0.50 -44.56 -12.99
C SER A 686 -0.46 -44.78 -14.15
N ASN A 687 -1.65 -45.34 -13.90
CA ASN A 687 -2.65 -45.62 -14.95
C ASN A 687 -3.17 -44.36 -15.64
N ILE A 688 -3.36 -43.27 -14.89
CA ILE A 688 -3.81 -41.98 -15.44
C ILE A 688 -2.67 -41.08 -15.93
N ASP A 689 -1.43 -41.57 -15.86
CA ASP A 689 -0.22 -40.77 -16.12
C ASP A 689 -0.22 -39.44 -15.37
N LEU A 690 -0.39 -39.48 -14.04
CA LEU A 690 -0.48 -38.26 -13.23
C LEU A 690 0.77 -37.37 -13.37
N VAL A 691 1.93 -37.97 -13.64
CA VAL A 691 3.19 -37.26 -13.93
C VAL A 691 3.12 -36.55 -15.30
N GLY A 692 2.55 -37.17 -16.32
CA GLY A 692 2.25 -36.48 -17.58
C GLY A 692 1.29 -35.30 -17.37
N LEU A 693 0.25 -35.49 -16.55
CA LEU A 693 -0.71 -34.43 -16.23
C LEU A 693 -0.10 -33.25 -15.47
N THR A 694 0.98 -33.44 -14.70
CA THR A 694 1.69 -32.29 -14.09
C THR A 694 2.39 -31.42 -15.14
N GLN A 695 2.67 -31.96 -16.32
CA GLN A 695 3.33 -31.23 -17.42
C GLN A 695 2.32 -30.61 -18.40
N THR A 696 1.13 -31.21 -18.54
CA THR A 696 0.11 -30.76 -19.50
C THR A 696 -1.06 -30.02 -18.87
N GLY A 697 -1.30 -30.23 -17.57
CA GLY A 697 -2.55 -29.86 -16.90
C GLY A 697 -3.70 -30.79 -17.30
N LEU A 698 -4.88 -30.53 -16.73
CA LEU A 698 -6.10 -31.29 -16.94
C LEU A 698 -7.16 -30.42 -17.64
N GLU A 699 -7.55 -30.82 -18.85
CA GLU A 699 -8.52 -30.08 -19.66
C GLU A 699 -9.95 -30.24 -19.12
N TYR A 700 -10.74 -29.16 -19.15
CA TYR A 700 -12.12 -29.14 -18.68
C TYR A 700 -13.01 -28.17 -19.48
N LEU A 701 -14.34 -28.30 -19.32
CA LEU A 701 -15.35 -27.45 -19.98
C LEU A 701 -15.85 -26.29 -19.11
#